data_AF-A0A9D9PDW7-F1
#
_entry.id   AF-A0A9D9PDW7-F1
#
_cell.length_a   1.000
_cell.length_b   1.000
_cell.length_c   1.000
_cell.angle_alpha   90.00
_cell.angle_beta   90.00
_cell.angle_gamma   90.00
#
_symmetry.space_group_name_H-M   'P 1'
#
loop_
_entity.id
_entity.type
_entity.pdbx_description
1 polymer ?
#
loop_
_entity_poly.entity_id
_entity_poly.type
_entity_poly.pdbx_seq_one_letter_code
_entity_poly.pdbx_strand_id
1 'polypeptide(L)'
;MTSLAPFKFPKFRQVRTDLFILTVLAIVGGVASFLGAQLVSSVILEPGTDSTWFEADIPRVFANMTDRQSNHYRTKVHPLFSLIAFPPVYLLQKISDLDPTQSARVVIAIVAALWLGLLFALLRSIGCRRLDAILFSLLGATSAAAIFWFVVPETYSFGSLTISIALLFVACTQYTQWSSLWYIAVSAATLSITVTNWMVGLLVPVVNYRWKPSLQIAINAFFVVTVLWGVQKFLFPTAQFFLGDREEREYMMQAESGGILAVTRSVLAHTLVMPSLNSLESLSRPDWPVLSVQSSAPGSASLWGAIAVGLWFALLALGLWSLFTLKQHPKLRIVLGLSLLGQLVLHLVYGEETFLYSLHFVPLLILLAALSTLTRHRRWGLLLACGLVVCVGINNAQQFDRARAFLLNHGTPRQLVRGQMENRPADPWLRGEGHVVLATPGSREENKAYHEPGGSFSPSVGSFGLSIWVTDARGNLEATSDTIPLNQLTQHFVRDDAGQIPSIETQTEFYRTTWSAAGSGQWKLDLQVPDGSTFKPSIVLRSVGPAGGAVRTLDWDDLQLNVNDRWIVRVSPTPNVVLGREGDRGWMEAASSESHWEGEEGWGYAKLQLGEGTQWQLTIEDSVEVSEIARLSIDRQPTPVLDLPNERFTESFQNQIEHLRMGIVGRQTRPGEPTNYPLPWLRDGAYEVVALLQTGQIELAKELAIDFAEQDFFGGFGPEADAPGLAIWALEEVAAQVNDPTFDRWLWPHIQRKAEFILKMLSTEETIYQGVTAPIVPKMEGNPELTLVAEPARDGLIVGKMDNHRPILFVNAVSYRGLMDAAALAERLDKTEDARRWRTAAVQLQQAWQNGFKPPESDNERTYISGLWPTWVAVGVRDEFAEQLQQRWQRLRDDRNEFRQTPLWTYFDVAEAHQWLFLDRFSSGDASPTERVWQTLEWFWNHQASPGLYTWWEGEGEENTSGRWERVRGWVSPPHVTPHYWTAAEMLLLQSDMLAYVDRSREDKPVLVVGAGIPPEWLDRSFKVQGLHVRGRQIDWQWNGQQVKVNIQGSQIATELGSAFPSGTPLSIEYAE
;
A
#
# COMPACT_ATOMS: atom_id res chain seq x y z
N MET A 1 -29.17 43.05 -55.30
CA MET A 1 -27.85 42.99 -55.96
C MET A 1 -26.85 43.79 -55.13
N THR A 2 -26.06 43.11 -54.31
CA THR A 2 -24.81 43.57 -53.68
C THR A 2 -24.01 42.32 -53.42
N SER A 3 -22.80 42.25 -53.96
CA SER A 3 -22.01 41.02 -54.15
C SER A 3 -21.59 40.36 -52.83
N LEU A 4 -22.08 39.16 -52.57
CA LEU A 4 -21.40 38.17 -51.74
C LEU A 4 -20.17 37.68 -52.51
N ALA A 5 -18.98 38.08 -52.08
CA ALA A 5 -17.74 37.48 -52.58
C ALA A 5 -17.72 35.99 -52.19
N PRO A 6 -17.50 35.05 -53.12
CA PRO A 6 -17.46 33.63 -52.82
C PRO A 6 -16.22 33.33 -51.97
N PHE A 7 -16.40 32.48 -50.95
CA PHE A 7 -15.30 31.90 -50.17
C PHE A 7 -14.38 31.14 -51.13
N LYS A 8 -13.24 31.74 -51.50
CA LYS A 8 -12.19 31.02 -52.23
C LYS A 8 -11.59 30.02 -51.24
N PHE A 9 -11.71 28.73 -51.53
CA PHE A 9 -10.89 27.70 -50.87
C PHE A 9 -9.44 28.22 -50.80
N PRO A 10 -8.78 28.17 -49.63
CA PRO A 10 -7.39 28.56 -49.55
C PRO A 10 -6.61 27.72 -50.56
N LYS A 11 -5.66 28.32 -51.29
CA LYS A 11 -4.78 27.57 -52.20
C LYS A 11 -4.23 26.36 -51.43
N PHE A 12 -4.18 25.17 -52.02
CA PHE A 12 -3.74 23.91 -51.36
C PHE A 12 -2.47 24.08 -50.48
N ARG A 13 -1.53 24.92 -50.91
CA ARG A 13 -0.30 25.28 -50.16
C ARG A 13 -0.55 26.01 -48.83
N GLN A 14 -1.59 26.83 -48.73
CA GLN A 14 -1.98 27.57 -47.53
C GLN A 14 -2.56 26.65 -46.44
N VAL A 15 -3.34 25.64 -46.83
CA VAL A 15 -3.89 24.63 -45.91
C VAL A 15 -2.78 23.74 -45.37
N ARG A 16 -1.84 23.29 -46.22
CA ARG A 16 -0.69 22.47 -45.76
C ARG A 16 0.18 23.18 -44.72
N THR A 17 0.38 24.49 -44.85
CA THR A 17 1.17 25.27 -43.88
C THR A 17 0.44 25.40 -42.54
N ASP A 18 -0.86 25.66 -42.56
CA ASP A 18 -1.66 25.79 -41.35
C ASP A 18 -1.79 24.44 -40.63
N LEU A 19 -1.95 23.33 -41.37
CA LEU A 19 -1.92 21.98 -40.80
C LEU A 19 -0.56 21.65 -40.18
N PHE A 20 0.55 21.99 -40.85
CA PHE A 20 1.88 21.78 -40.29
C PHE A 20 2.08 22.54 -38.98
N ILE A 21 1.73 23.83 -38.94
CA ILE A 21 1.85 24.64 -37.71
C ILE A 21 0.96 24.06 -36.60
N LEU A 22 -0.28 23.67 -36.92
CA LEU A 22 -1.18 23.04 -35.96
C LEU A 22 -0.58 21.77 -35.38
N THR A 23 -0.05 20.88 -36.22
CA THR A 23 0.59 19.64 -35.78
C THR A 23 1.81 19.93 -34.89
N VAL A 24 2.65 20.91 -35.27
CA VAL A 24 3.81 21.30 -34.45
C VAL A 24 3.36 21.83 -33.09
N LEU A 25 2.38 22.74 -33.05
CA LEU A 25 1.86 23.27 -31.79
C LEU A 25 1.22 22.18 -30.92
N ALA A 26 0.44 21.27 -31.52
CA ALA A 26 -0.15 20.15 -30.81
C ALA A 26 0.93 19.23 -30.19
N ILE A 27 1.97 18.88 -30.96
CA ILE A 27 3.09 18.07 -30.47
C ILE A 27 3.80 18.79 -29.33
N VAL A 28 4.14 20.07 -29.49
CA VAL A 28 4.82 20.86 -28.45
C VAL A 28 3.96 20.96 -27.20
N GLY A 29 2.65 21.19 -27.33
CA GLY A 29 1.73 21.25 -26.20
C GLY A 29 1.62 19.92 -25.45
N GLY A 30 1.49 18.81 -26.18
CA GLY A 30 1.45 17.48 -25.58
C GLY A 30 2.76 17.10 -24.90
N VAL A 31 3.91 17.36 -25.54
CA VAL A 31 5.23 17.10 -24.94
C VAL A 31 5.46 17.97 -23.70
N ALA A 32 5.12 19.25 -23.75
CA ALA A 32 5.26 20.14 -22.59
C ALA A 32 4.35 19.72 -21.43
N SER A 33 3.11 19.32 -21.70
CA SER A 33 2.18 18.76 -20.71
C SER A 33 2.73 17.47 -20.10
N PHE A 34 3.21 16.53 -20.91
CA PHE A 34 3.78 15.28 -20.42
C PHE A 34 5.02 15.52 -19.55
N LEU A 35 5.97 16.33 -20.03
CA LEU A 35 7.17 16.67 -19.26
C LEU A 35 6.83 17.43 -17.98
N GLY A 36 5.87 18.36 -18.02
CA GLY A 36 5.37 19.07 -16.85
C GLY A 36 4.73 18.12 -15.83
N ALA A 37 3.97 17.12 -16.30
CA ALA A 37 3.37 16.11 -15.43
C ALA A 37 4.41 15.20 -14.76
N GLN A 38 5.54 14.92 -15.42
CA GLN A 38 6.66 14.20 -14.79
C GLN A 38 7.36 15.02 -13.69
N LEU A 39 7.25 16.35 -13.74
CA LEU A 39 7.80 17.21 -12.69
C LEU A 39 6.90 17.26 -11.44
N VAL A 40 5.62 16.92 -11.55
CA VAL A 40 4.70 16.88 -10.41
C VAL A 40 4.81 15.52 -9.73
N SER A 41 5.13 15.52 -8.43
CA SER A 41 5.21 14.32 -7.58
C SER A 41 3.93 13.49 -7.73
N SER A 42 4.06 12.17 -7.95
CA SER A 42 2.92 11.28 -8.12
C SER A 42 2.11 11.08 -6.85
N VAL A 43 2.64 11.50 -5.69
CA VAL A 43 1.94 11.55 -4.40
C VAL A 43 0.61 12.30 -4.47
N ILE A 44 0.48 13.31 -5.34
CA ILE A 44 -0.77 14.05 -5.56
C ILE A 44 -1.91 13.18 -6.13
N LEU A 45 -1.61 11.98 -6.61
CA LEU A 45 -2.58 11.01 -7.12
C LEU A 45 -3.08 10.07 -6.03
N GLU A 46 -2.47 10.09 -4.84
CA GLU A 46 -2.78 9.18 -3.75
C GLU A 46 -4.02 9.62 -2.96
N PRO A 47 -4.80 8.65 -2.45
CA PRO A 47 -5.87 8.94 -1.51
C PRO A 47 -5.36 9.80 -0.33
N GLY A 48 -6.17 10.77 0.11
CA GLY A 48 -5.78 11.67 1.19
C GLY A 48 -5.15 12.99 0.73
N THR A 49 -4.86 13.15 -0.56
CA THR A 49 -4.33 14.41 -1.12
C THR A 49 -5.39 15.29 -1.80
N ASP A 50 -6.67 14.94 -1.67
CA ASP A 50 -7.80 15.72 -2.23
C ASP A 50 -7.76 17.19 -1.78
N SER A 51 -8.20 18.10 -2.66
CA SER A 51 -8.22 19.56 -2.48
C SER A 51 -6.86 20.25 -2.37
N THR A 52 -5.76 19.54 -2.14
CA THR A 52 -4.41 20.10 -1.96
C THR A 52 -3.99 21.06 -3.08
N TRP A 53 -4.35 20.76 -4.33
CA TRP A 53 -3.96 21.54 -5.50
C TRP A 53 -5.11 22.43 -5.98
N PHE A 54 -5.29 23.58 -5.33
CA PHE A 54 -6.32 24.57 -5.66
C PHE A 54 -7.75 24.01 -5.64
N GLU A 55 -8.10 23.26 -4.58
CA GLU A 55 -9.39 22.56 -4.40
C GLU A 55 -9.69 21.48 -5.44
N ALA A 56 -8.66 20.99 -6.16
CA ALA A 56 -8.82 19.91 -7.11
C ALA A 56 -8.90 18.54 -6.43
N ASP A 57 -9.81 17.71 -6.93
CA ASP A 57 -10.04 16.35 -6.43
C ASP A 57 -9.31 15.34 -7.34
N ILE A 58 -7.98 15.52 -7.41
CA ILE A 58 -7.09 14.80 -8.31
C ILE A 58 -7.10 13.28 -8.06
N PRO A 59 -6.98 12.77 -6.81
CA PRO A 59 -6.98 11.32 -6.56
C PRO A 59 -8.25 10.63 -7.08
N ARG A 60 -9.43 11.22 -6.83
CA ARG A 60 -10.69 10.72 -7.39
C ARG A 60 -10.68 10.71 -8.91
N VAL A 61 -10.26 11.81 -9.55
CA VAL A 61 -10.25 11.90 -11.02
C VAL A 61 -9.29 10.88 -11.62
N PHE A 62 -8.11 10.73 -11.04
CA PHE A 62 -7.15 9.70 -11.42
C PHE A 62 -7.75 8.30 -11.30
N ALA A 63 -8.35 7.96 -10.15
CA ALA A 63 -9.04 6.68 -9.95
C ALA A 63 -10.18 6.46 -10.97
N ASN A 64 -10.93 7.51 -11.30
CA ASN A 64 -11.99 7.46 -12.32
C ASN A 64 -11.44 7.18 -13.74
N MET A 65 -10.17 7.52 -13.99
CA MET A 65 -9.49 7.25 -15.26
C MET A 65 -8.86 5.86 -15.29
N THR A 66 -8.48 5.27 -14.15
CA THR A 66 -7.66 4.05 -14.09
C THR A 66 -8.42 2.82 -13.61
N ASP A 67 -9.47 2.99 -12.79
CA ASP A 67 -10.25 1.90 -12.20
C ASP A 67 -11.76 2.08 -12.41
N ARG A 68 -12.39 1.06 -13.01
CA ARG A 68 -13.82 0.97 -13.28
C ARG A 68 -14.67 0.81 -12.00
N GLN A 69 -14.09 0.24 -10.95
CA GLN A 69 -14.77 -0.03 -9.69
C GLN A 69 -14.63 1.11 -8.68
N SER A 70 -13.85 2.14 -9.02
CA SER A 70 -13.72 3.34 -8.21
C SER A 70 -15.05 4.08 -8.04
N ASN A 71 -15.05 5.10 -7.17
CA ASN A 71 -16.23 5.91 -6.94
C ASN A 71 -16.45 6.94 -8.07
N HIS A 72 -17.39 6.63 -8.98
CA HIS A 72 -17.78 7.49 -10.11
C HIS A 72 -18.99 8.40 -9.81
N TYR A 73 -19.29 8.69 -8.54
CA TYR A 73 -20.48 9.49 -8.17
C TYR A 73 -20.53 10.88 -8.84
N ARG A 74 -19.37 11.50 -9.13
CA ARG A 74 -19.28 12.83 -9.75
C ARG A 74 -19.68 12.86 -11.22
N THR A 75 -20.07 11.73 -11.83
CA THR A 75 -20.80 11.76 -13.11
C THR A 75 -22.10 12.56 -13.02
N LYS A 76 -22.60 12.84 -11.80
CA LYS A 76 -23.71 13.77 -11.57
C LYS A 76 -23.44 15.21 -12.04
N VAL A 77 -22.17 15.64 -12.11
CA VAL A 77 -21.77 16.94 -12.67
C VAL A 77 -20.87 16.80 -13.90
N HIS A 78 -20.32 15.60 -14.14
CA HIS A 78 -19.49 15.24 -15.29
C HIS A 78 -20.10 14.06 -16.10
N PRO A 79 -21.21 14.29 -16.84
CA PRO A 79 -22.12 13.24 -17.28
C PRO A 79 -21.52 12.03 -17.99
N LEU A 80 -20.51 12.24 -18.84
CA LEU A 80 -19.86 11.21 -19.65
C LEU A 80 -18.34 11.14 -19.41
N PHE A 81 -17.82 11.72 -18.33
CA PHE A 81 -16.37 11.78 -18.09
C PHE A 81 -15.74 10.39 -18.01
N SER A 82 -16.28 9.50 -17.18
CA SER A 82 -15.75 8.13 -17.04
C SER A 82 -15.76 7.38 -18.38
N LEU A 83 -16.84 7.53 -19.16
CA LEU A 83 -16.96 6.89 -20.48
C LEU A 83 -15.93 7.42 -21.49
N ILE A 84 -15.45 8.65 -21.33
CA ILE A 84 -14.48 9.29 -22.23
C ILE A 84 -13.04 9.05 -21.75
N ALA A 85 -12.78 9.15 -20.46
CA ALA A 85 -11.42 9.20 -19.91
C ALA A 85 -10.86 7.82 -19.55
N PHE A 86 -11.69 6.88 -19.07
CA PHE A 86 -11.23 5.53 -18.68
C PHE A 86 -10.77 4.67 -19.87
N PRO A 87 -11.53 4.53 -20.98
CA PRO A 87 -11.14 3.64 -22.08
C PRO A 87 -9.75 3.89 -22.67
N PRO A 88 -9.30 5.13 -22.97
CA PRO A 88 -7.96 5.33 -23.50
C PRO A 88 -6.86 4.98 -22.50
N VAL A 89 -7.06 5.22 -21.20
CA VAL A 89 -6.09 4.83 -20.16
C VAL A 89 -6.01 3.30 -20.06
N TYR A 90 -7.16 2.63 -20.00
CA TYR A 90 -7.24 1.17 -19.97
C TYR A 90 -6.55 0.53 -21.19
N LEU A 91 -6.78 1.08 -22.39
CA LEU A 91 -6.12 0.60 -23.61
C LEU A 91 -4.60 0.78 -23.58
N LEU A 92 -4.10 1.89 -23.05
CA LEU A 92 -2.65 2.12 -22.92
C LEU A 92 -2.01 1.12 -21.95
N GLN A 93 -2.65 0.87 -20.80
CA GLN A 93 -2.19 -0.14 -19.85
C GLN A 93 -2.11 -1.53 -20.50
N LYS A 94 -3.13 -1.92 -21.27
CA LYS A 94 -3.18 -3.26 -21.88
C LYS A 94 -2.32 -3.44 -23.13
N ILE A 95 -2.11 -2.39 -23.92
CA ILE A 95 -1.38 -2.48 -25.20
C ILE A 95 0.11 -2.15 -25.04
N SER A 96 0.45 -1.23 -24.14
CA SER A 96 1.81 -0.66 -24.02
C SER A 96 2.51 -1.01 -22.71
N ASP A 97 1.89 -1.82 -21.84
CA ASP A 97 2.39 -2.21 -20.51
C ASP A 97 2.81 -1.01 -19.63
N LEU A 98 2.17 0.13 -19.86
CA LEU A 98 2.39 1.34 -19.09
C LEU A 98 1.63 1.24 -17.76
N ASP A 99 2.28 1.69 -16.68
CA ASP A 99 1.60 1.82 -15.39
C ASP A 99 0.41 2.81 -15.47
N PRO A 100 -0.52 2.76 -14.49
CA PRO A 100 -1.69 3.64 -14.48
C PRO A 100 -1.35 5.13 -14.49
N THR A 101 -0.28 5.54 -13.80
CA THR A 101 0.18 6.94 -13.70
C THR A 101 0.66 7.47 -15.04
N GLN A 102 1.56 6.73 -15.72
CA GLN A 102 2.06 7.08 -17.04
C GLN A 102 0.94 7.08 -18.08
N SER A 103 0.04 6.11 -18.02
CA SER A 103 -1.12 6.04 -18.92
C SER A 103 -2.03 7.27 -18.78
N ALA A 104 -2.34 7.70 -17.55
CA ALA A 104 -3.12 8.90 -17.30
C ALA A 104 -2.40 10.18 -17.78
N ARG A 105 -1.09 10.30 -17.50
CA ARG A 105 -0.25 11.43 -17.96
C ARG A 105 -0.26 11.55 -19.50
N VAL A 106 -0.17 10.42 -20.22
CA VAL A 106 -0.25 10.40 -21.69
C VAL A 106 -1.62 10.87 -22.19
N VAL A 107 -2.72 10.43 -21.56
CA VAL A 107 -4.06 10.87 -21.96
C VAL A 107 -4.24 12.37 -21.76
N ILE A 108 -3.80 12.93 -20.62
CA ILE A 108 -3.83 14.39 -20.39
C ILE A 108 -2.96 15.14 -21.40
N ALA A 109 -1.78 14.62 -21.75
CA ALA A 109 -0.93 15.19 -22.78
C ALA A 109 -1.60 15.19 -24.17
N ILE A 110 -2.36 14.16 -24.52
CA ILE A 110 -3.16 14.13 -25.75
C ILE A 110 -4.26 15.20 -25.70
N VAL A 111 -4.94 15.36 -24.57
CA VAL A 111 -5.95 16.42 -24.39
C VAL A 111 -5.31 17.80 -24.55
N ALA A 112 -4.14 18.04 -23.97
CA ALA A 112 -3.39 19.29 -24.11
C ALA A 112 -2.98 19.57 -25.57
N ALA A 113 -2.50 18.54 -26.28
CA ALA A 113 -2.14 18.62 -27.70
C ALA A 113 -3.35 19.01 -28.57
N LEU A 114 -4.48 18.32 -28.36
CA LEU A 114 -5.74 18.61 -29.06
C LEU A 114 -6.23 20.02 -28.72
N TRP A 115 -6.17 20.42 -27.46
CA TRP A 115 -6.61 21.72 -27.00
C TRP A 115 -5.82 22.86 -27.65
N LEU A 116 -4.49 22.78 -27.66
CA LEU A 116 -3.63 23.81 -28.24
C LEU A 116 -3.75 23.88 -29.77
N GLY A 117 -3.82 22.71 -30.43
CA GLY A 117 -4.08 22.63 -31.87
C GLY A 117 -5.45 23.21 -32.25
N LEU A 118 -6.47 22.96 -31.44
CA LEU A 118 -7.82 23.47 -31.62
C LEU A 118 -7.90 24.99 -31.40
N LEU A 119 -7.20 25.51 -30.40
CA LEU A 119 -7.07 26.95 -30.17
C LEU A 119 -6.44 27.65 -31.39
N PHE A 120 -5.37 27.08 -31.96
CA PHE A 120 -4.77 27.59 -33.19
C PHE A 120 -5.76 27.56 -34.37
N ALA A 121 -6.48 26.44 -34.55
CA ALA A 121 -7.48 26.30 -35.61
C ALA A 121 -8.61 27.33 -35.48
N LEU A 122 -9.10 27.54 -34.26
CA LEU A 122 -10.08 28.57 -33.92
C LEU A 122 -9.59 29.97 -34.30
N LEU A 123 -8.38 30.36 -33.87
CA LEU A 123 -7.78 31.64 -34.21
C LEU A 123 -7.63 31.82 -35.73
N ARG A 124 -7.22 30.77 -36.45
CA ARG A 124 -7.14 30.81 -37.92
C ARG A 124 -8.50 30.95 -38.60
N SER A 125 -9.53 30.30 -38.08
CA SER A 125 -10.90 30.33 -38.62
C SER A 125 -11.57 31.70 -38.54
N ILE A 126 -11.19 32.52 -37.56
CA ILE A 126 -11.71 33.89 -37.37
C ILE A 126 -10.87 34.95 -38.11
N GLY A 127 -9.91 34.51 -38.92
CA GLY A 127 -9.12 35.40 -39.80
C GLY A 127 -7.83 35.94 -39.20
N CYS A 128 -7.40 35.53 -38.00
CA CYS A 128 -6.08 35.91 -37.45
C CYS A 128 -4.97 35.41 -38.37
N ARG A 129 -3.95 36.23 -38.66
CA ARG A 129 -2.82 35.77 -39.49
C ARG A 129 -2.04 34.67 -38.77
N ARG A 130 -1.23 33.88 -39.50
CA ARG A 130 -0.46 32.77 -38.91
C ARG A 130 0.36 33.19 -37.69
N LEU A 131 1.10 34.30 -37.80
CA LEU A 131 1.90 34.82 -36.69
C LEU A 131 1.03 35.23 -35.50
N ASP A 132 -0.13 35.82 -35.77
CA ASP A 132 -1.09 36.23 -34.74
C ASP A 132 -1.63 34.98 -34.04
N ALA A 133 -2.09 33.98 -34.80
CA ALA A 133 -2.60 32.73 -34.27
C ALA A 133 -1.53 31.94 -33.48
N ILE A 134 -0.29 31.85 -33.98
CA ILE A 134 0.83 31.25 -33.24
C ILE A 134 1.04 31.99 -31.91
N LEU A 135 1.14 33.32 -31.95
CA LEU A 135 1.43 34.11 -30.75
C LEU A 135 0.35 33.97 -29.68
N PHE A 136 -0.93 34.02 -30.06
CA PHE A 136 -2.04 33.87 -29.11
C PHE A 136 -2.23 32.41 -28.66
N SER A 137 -1.88 31.41 -29.48
CA SER A 137 -1.77 30.02 -29.04
C SER A 137 -0.65 29.85 -28.01
N LEU A 138 0.53 30.46 -28.23
CA LEU A 138 1.63 30.46 -27.27
C LEU A 138 1.23 31.16 -25.97
N LEU A 139 0.51 32.30 -26.05
CA LEU A 139 -0.01 32.98 -24.87
C LEU A 139 -0.98 32.09 -24.07
N GLY A 140 -1.84 31.34 -24.75
CA GLY A 140 -2.70 30.33 -24.13
C GLY A 140 -1.89 29.21 -23.48
N ALA A 141 -0.87 28.68 -24.17
CA ALA A 141 0.00 27.62 -23.66
C ALA A 141 0.84 28.05 -22.43
N THR A 142 1.25 29.32 -22.37
CA THR A 142 1.99 29.87 -21.21
C THR A 142 1.09 30.38 -20.09
N SER A 143 -0.23 30.37 -20.25
CA SER A 143 -1.17 30.83 -19.22
C SER A 143 -1.06 30.00 -17.94
N ALA A 144 -1.42 30.60 -16.81
CA ALA A 144 -1.45 29.91 -15.53
C ALA A 144 -2.40 28.71 -15.58
N ALA A 145 -3.58 28.87 -16.21
CA ALA A 145 -4.52 27.78 -16.42
C ALA A 145 -3.89 26.59 -17.17
N ALA A 146 -3.11 26.83 -18.23
CA ALA A 146 -2.51 25.74 -18.99
C ALA A 146 -1.37 25.04 -18.24
N ILE A 147 -0.46 25.82 -17.62
CA ILE A 147 0.73 25.28 -16.94
C ILE A 147 0.34 24.42 -15.72
N PHE A 148 -0.71 24.80 -14.98
CA PHE A 148 -1.07 24.13 -13.72
C PHE A 148 -2.09 23.00 -13.88
N TRP A 149 -2.88 22.98 -14.96
CA TRP A 149 -3.98 22.02 -15.12
C TRP A 149 -3.79 20.98 -16.23
N PHE A 150 -2.91 21.21 -17.21
CA PHE A 150 -2.55 20.17 -18.18
C PHE A 150 -1.41 19.26 -17.69
N VAL A 151 -1.00 19.37 -16.42
CA VAL A 151 0.06 18.54 -15.82
C VAL A 151 -0.46 17.59 -14.75
N VAL A 152 -1.75 17.66 -14.42
CA VAL A 152 -2.43 16.80 -13.44
C VAL A 152 -3.72 16.23 -14.03
N PRO A 153 -4.18 15.04 -13.60
CA PRO A 153 -5.48 14.50 -13.99
C PRO A 153 -6.63 15.34 -13.42
N GLU A 154 -7.33 16.07 -14.29
CA GLU A 154 -8.51 16.83 -13.90
C GLU A 154 -9.53 16.95 -15.05
N THR A 155 -10.81 16.97 -14.71
CA THR A 155 -11.96 17.04 -15.62
C THR A 155 -12.01 18.35 -16.44
N TYR A 156 -11.52 19.46 -15.89
CA TYR A 156 -11.58 20.77 -16.54
C TYR A 156 -10.75 20.85 -17.84
N SER A 157 -9.73 20.01 -17.99
CA SER A 157 -8.95 19.86 -19.25
C SER A 157 -9.84 19.42 -20.41
N PHE A 158 -10.64 18.37 -20.18
CA PHE A 158 -11.64 17.88 -21.13
C PHE A 158 -12.78 18.90 -21.31
N GLY A 159 -13.22 19.55 -20.22
CA GLY A 159 -14.26 20.59 -20.27
C GLY A 159 -13.86 21.74 -21.21
N SER A 160 -12.63 22.23 -21.08
CA SER A 160 -12.07 23.30 -21.93
C SER A 160 -11.98 22.91 -23.41
N LEU A 161 -11.66 21.65 -23.70
CA LEU A 161 -11.67 21.12 -25.06
C LEU A 161 -13.07 21.20 -25.68
N THR A 162 -14.12 20.83 -24.94
CA THR A 162 -15.51 20.89 -25.44
C THR A 162 -15.98 22.34 -25.69
N ILE A 163 -15.60 23.29 -24.82
CA ILE A 163 -15.86 24.74 -25.03
C ILE A 163 -15.18 25.20 -26.33
N SER A 164 -13.90 24.85 -26.51
CA SER A 164 -13.12 25.22 -27.69
C SER A 164 -13.71 24.63 -28.98
N ILE A 165 -14.25 23.41 -28.94
CA ILE A 165 -14.96 22.79 -30.06
C ILE A 165 -16.21 23.61 -30.42
N ALA A 166 -17.00 24.02 -29.42
CA ALA A 166 -18.20 24.82 -29.65
C ALA A 166 -17.86 26.21 -30.23
N LEU A 167 -16.78 26.85 -29.76
CA LEU A 167 -16.29 28.12 -30.29
C LEU A 167 -15.81 28.00 -31.74
N LEU A 168 -15.05 26.95 -32.07
CA LEU A 168 -14.64 26.68 -33.45
C LEU A 168 -15.85 26.43 -34.33
N PHE A 169 -16.80 25.63 -33.87
CA PHE A 169 -18.00 25.31 -34.62
C PHE A 169 -18.82 26.57 -34.92
N VAL A 170 -19.07 27.45 -33.93
CA VAL A 170 -19.81 28.70 -34.18
C VAL A 170 -19.04 29.67 -35.08
N ALA A 171 -17.70 29.63 -35.10
CA ALA A 171 -16.90 30.35 -36.10
C ALA A 171 -17.17 29.80 -37.52
N CYS A 172 -17.22 28.47 -37.68
CA CYS A 172 -17.49 27.80 -38.95
C CYS A 172 -18.92 28.01 -39.48
N THR A 173 -19.95 28.08 -38.62
CA THR A 173 -21.36 28.28 -39.03
C THR A 173 -21.66 29.64 -39.68
N GLN A 174 -20.66 30.52 -39.76
CA GLN A 174 -20.76 31.80 -40.46
C GLN A 174 -20.43 31.69 -41.95
N TYR A 175 -19.70 30.65 -42.34
CA TYR A 175 -19.23 30.46 -43.71
C TYR A 175 -19.99 29.37 -44.45
N THR A 176 -20.48 28.36 -43.73
CA THR A 176 -21.20 27.22 -44.30
C THR A 176 -22.44 26.88 -43.48
N GLN A 177 -23.46 26.34 -44.14
CA GLN A 177 -24.61 25.74 -43.47
C GLN A 177 -24.26 24.32 -43.04
N TRP A 178 -24.66 23.96 -41.82
CA TRP A 178 -24.44 22.63 -41.24
C TRP A 178 -25.79 21.98 -40.93
N SER A 179 -25.85 20.64 -40.98
CA SER A 179 -27.05 19.90 -40.58
C SER A 179 -27.29 20.02 -39.07
N SER A 180 -28.54 19.83 -38.64
CA SER A 180 -28.93 19.87 -37.22
C SER A 180 -28.16 18.85 -36.36
N LEU A 181 -27.71 17.73 -36.94
CA LEU A 181 -26.90 16.72 -36.26
C LEU A 181 -25.61 17.28 -35.67
N TRP A 182 -24.94 18.21 -36.36
CA TRP A 182 -23.71 18.82 -35.83
C TRP A 182 -23.97 19.73 -34.63
N TYR A 183 -25.10 20.46 -34.64
CA TYR A 183 -25.49 21.26 -33.49
C TYR A 183 -25.85 20.39 -32.28
N ILE A 184 -26.52 19.25 -32.52
CA ILE A 184 -26.82 18.26 -31.48
C ILE A 184 -25.52 17.69 -30.91
N ALA A 185 -24.58 17.27 -31.77
CA ALA A 185 -23.30 16.70 -31.35
C ALA A 185 -22.46 17.70 -30.53
N VAL A 186 -22.33 18.95 -30.97
CA VAL A 186 -21.58 19.98 -30.22
C VAL A 186 -22.25 20.35 -28.91
N SER A 187 -23.59 20.46 -28.90
CA SER A 187 -24.34 20.71 -27.68
C SER A 187 -24.19 19.56 -26.68
N ALA A 188 -24.29 18.31 -27.13
CA ALA A 188 -24.06 17.13 -26.33
C ALA A 188 -22.62 17.09 -25.79
N ALA A 189 -21.61 17.38 -26.62
CA ALA A 189 -20.21 17.43 -26.20
C ALA A 189 -19.98 18.42 -25.06
N THR A 190 -20.53 19.64 -25.14
CA THR A 190 -20.40 20.63 -24.04
C THR A 190 -21.14 20.24 -22.75
N LEU A 191 -22.21 19.44 -22.85
CA LEU A 191 -22.89 18.87 -21.68
C LEU A 191 -22.14 17.67 -21.09
N SER A 192 -21.28 17.00 -21.87
CA SER A 192 -20.68 15.70 -21.53
C SER A 192 -19.70 15.74 -20.36
N ILE A 193 -18.98 16.85 -20.17
CA ILE A 193 -17.92 16.94 -19.14
C ILE A 193 -18.30 17.85 -17.99
N THR A 194 -19.01 18.96 -18.22
CA THR A 194 -19.45 19.84 -17.13
C THR A 194 -20.83 20.34 -17.47
N VAL A 195 -21.83 20.04 -16.63
CA VAL A 195 -23.23 20.37 -16.94
C VAL A 195 -23.42 21.87 -17.21
N THR A 196 -22.72 22.73 -16.48
CA THR A 196 -22.79 24.19 -16.65
C THR A 196 -22.18 24.68 -17.97
N ASN A 197 -21.16 23.99 -18.51
CA ASN A 197 -20.57 24.31 -19.81
C ASN A 197 -21.53 24.10 -20.98
N TRP A 198 -22.64 23.39 -20.76
CA TRP A 198 -23.73 23.27 -21.73
C TRP A 198 -24.27 24.63 -22.19
N MET A 199 -24.10 25.70 -21.39
CA MET A 199 -24.43 27.06 -21.80
C MET A 199 -23.81 27.44 -23.16
N VAL A 200 -22.56 27.02 -23.44
CA VAL A 200 -21.88 27.33 -24.71
C VAL A 200 -22.56 26.60 -25.85
N GLY A 201 -22.85 25.30 -25.68
CA GLY A 201 -23.56 24.47 -26.65
C GLY A 201 -25.00 24.91 -26.92
N LEU A 202 -25.69 25.49 -25.94
CA LEU A 202 -27.03 26.06 -26.07
C LEU A 202 -27.03 27.39 -26.83
N LEU A 203 -25.98 28.21 -26.68
CA LEU A 203 -25.85 29.49 -27.37
C LEU A 203 -25.60 29.32 -28.87
N VAL A 204 -24.91 28.26 -29.31
CA VAL A 204 -24.63 28.01 -30.73
C VAL A 204 -25.90 27.88 -31.61
N PRO A 205 -26.91 27.06 -31.28
CA PRO A 205 -28.15 27.00 -32.05
C PRO A 205 -28.97 28.27 -31.90
N VAL A 206 -28.96 28.97 -30.76
CA VAL A 206 -29.69 30.24 -30.56
C VAL A 206 -29.28 31.33 -31.56
N VAL A 207 -27.99 31.43 -31.90
CA VAL A 207 -27.50 32.41 -32.89
C VAL A 207 -27.67 31.95 -34.36
N ASN A 208 -28.14 30.72 -34.58
CA ASN A 208 -28.28 30.11 -35.91
C ASN A 208 -29.72 29.76 -36.29
N TYR A 209 -30.60 29.54 -35.30
CA TYR A 209 -31.99 29.11 -35.48
C TYR A 209 -32.96 29.95 -34.64
N ARG A 210 -34.25 29.85 -34.95
CA ARG A 210 -35.33 30.36 -34.08
C ARG A 210 -35.50 29.47 -32.86
N TRP A 211 -36.16 29.98 -31.82
CA TRP A 211 -36.25 29.32 -30.51
C TRP A 211 -36.78 27.87 -30.54
N LYS A 212 -37.73 27.52 -31.42
CA LYS A 212 -38.29 26.15 -31.51
C LYS A 212 -37.25 25.11 -31.96
N PRO A 213 -36.58 25.23 -33.13
CA PRO A 213 -35.49 24.33 -33.49
C PRO A 213 -34.33 24.32 -32.50
N SER A 214 -33.99 25.46 -31.90
CA SER A 214 -32.94 25.53 -30.88
C SER A 214 -33.28 24.69 -29.64
N LEU A 215 -34.53 24.76 -29.18
CA LEU A 215 -35.04 23.94 -28.10
C LEU A 215 -35.02 22.45 -28.47
N GLN A 216 -35.42 22.08 -29.69
CA GLN A 216 -35.35 20.69 -30.15
C GLN A 216 -33.91 20.16 -30.19
N ILE A 217 -32.94 20.98 -30.63
CA ILE A 217 -31.52 20.62 -30.61
C ILE A 217 -31.04 20.37 -29.18
N ALA A 218 -31.44 21.23 -28.22
CA ALA A 218 -31.12 21.04 -26.81
C ALA A 218 -31.73 19.74 -26.24
N ILE A 219 -33.01 19.46 -26.51
CA ILE A 219 -33.68 18.22 -26.09
C ILE A 219 -32.98 16.99 -26.68
N ASN A 220 -32.66 17.03 -27.98
CA ASN A 220 -31.97 15.93 -28.63
C ASN A 220 -30.56 15.71 -28.06
N ALA A 221 -29.81 16.78 -27.79
CA ALA A 221 -28.49 16.69 -27.17
C ALA A 221 -28.57 16.07 -25.77
N PHE A 222 -29.54 16.52 -24.96
CA PHE A 222 -29.82 15.96 -23.64
C PHE A 222 -30.18 14.46 -23.72
N PHE A 223 -31.01 14.07 -24.69
CA PHE A 223 -31.35 12.66 -24.92
C PHE A 223 -30.12 11.83 -25.29
N VAL A 224 -29.25 12.33 -26.18
CA VAL A 224 -27.99 11.65 -26.55
C VAL A 224 -27.12 11.43 -25.32
N VAL A 225 -26.90 12.46 -24.50
CA VAL A 225 -26.11 12.33 -23.27
C VAL A 225 -26.75 11.37 -22.28
N THR A 226 -28.09 11.38 -22.16
CA THR A 226 -28.82 10.46 -21.28
C THR A 226 -28.67 8.99 -21.71
N VAL A 227 -28.72 8.71 -23.02
CA VAL A 227 -28.51 7.35 -23.55
C VAL A 227 -27.07 6.89 -23.31
N LEU A 228 -26.08 7.74 -23.58
CA LEU A 228 -24.68 7.43 -23.33
C LEU A 228 -24.38 7.26 -21.83
N TRP A 229 -25.04 8.06 -20.98
CA TRP A 229 -24.98 7.87 -19.53
C TRP A 229 -25.57 6.52 -19.11
N GLY A 230 -26.63 6.03 -19.75
CA GLY A 230 -27.16 4.70 -19.51
C GLY A 230 -26.12 3.59 -19.79
N VAL A 231 -25.34 3.74 -20.88
CA VAL A 231 -24.19 2.87 -21.15
C VAL A 231 -23.12 3.01 -20.07
N GLN A 232 -22.82 4.24 -19.65
CA GLN A 232 -21.87 4.50 -18.57
C GLN A 232 -22.31 3.85 -17.25
N LYS A 233 -23.58 3.95 -16.85
CA LYS A 233 -24.09 3.33 -15.62
C LYS A 233 -23.95 1.81 -15.61
N PHE A 234 -24.08 1.18 -16.78
CA PHE A 234 -23.83 -0.25 -16.93
C PHE A 234 -22.35 -0.61 -16.77
N LEU A 235 -21.45 0.21 -17.33
CA LEU A 235 -20.00 -0.02 -17.24
C LEU A 235 -19.41 0.39 -15.89
N PHE A 236 -19.98 1.39 -15.22
CA PHE A 236 -19.47 1.99 -13.98
C PHE A 236 -20.61 2.02 -12.94
N PRO A 237 -20.72 0.99 -12.07
CA PRO A 237 -21.88 0.80 -11.20
C PRO A 237 -22.17 1.97 -10.25
N THR A 238 -21.14 2.71 -9.85
CA THR A 238 -21.23 3.86 -8.93
C THR A 238 -21.63 5.17 -9.61
N ALA A 239 -21.76 5.21 -10.95
CA ALA A 239 -22.16 6.40 -11.68
C ALA A 239 -23.57 6.89 -11.26
N GLN A 240 -23.73 8.19 -11.11
CA GLN A 240 -24.99 8.86 -10.75
C GLN A 240 -25.55 9.71 -11.90
N PHE A 241 -26.87 9.91 -11.89
CA PHE A 241 -27.57 10.71 -12.89
C PHE A 241 -27.36 12.21 -12.66
N PHE A 242 -27.24 12.98 -13.73
CA PHE A 242 -26.74 14.37 -13.69
C PHE A 242 -27.82 15.45 -13.54
N LEU A 243 -28.97 15.10 -12.97
CA LEU A 243 -30.09 16.00 -12.69
C LEU A 243 -30.68 15.70 -11.31
N GLY A 244 -30.94 16.76 -10.53
CA GLY A 244 -31.72 16.69 -9.28
C GLY A 244 -30.90 16.63 -7.98
N ASP A 245 -29.60 16.90 -8.03
CA ASP A 245 -28.71 16.82 -6.87
C ASP A 245 -28.90 17.99 -5.88
N ARG A 246 -28.81 17.69 -4.58
CA ARG A 246 -28.94 18.64 -3.46
C ARG A 246 -27.60 19.02 -2.84
N GLU A 247 -26.56 18.20 -2.97
CA GLU A 247 -25.22 18.44 -2.39
C GLU A 247 -24.54 19.67 -3.01
N GLU A 248 -24.79 19.96 -4.29
CA GLU A 248 -24.24 21.14 -4.97
C GLU A 248 -24.67 22.48 -4.35
N ARG A 249 -25.67 22.49 -3.46
CA ARG A 249 -26.05 23.68 -2.68
C ARG A 249 -24.98 24.06 -1.65
N GLU A 250 -24.16 23.12 -1.20
CA GLU A 250 -23.09 23.36 -0.21
C GLU A 250 -22.01 24.27 -0.80
N TYR A 251 -21.74 24.17 -2.10
CA TYR A 251 -20.76 25.01 -2.81
C TYR A 251 -21.33 26.37 -3.28
N MET A 252 -22.58 26.69 -2.94
CA MET A 252 -23.20 27.97 -3.31
C MET A 252 -22.97 29.04 -2.23
N MET A 253 -22.49 30.21 -2.64
CA MET A 253 -22.27 31.38 -1.78
C MET A 253 -21.29 31.13 -0.62
N GLN A 254 -20.27 30.31 -0.86
CA GLN A 254 -19.22 30.01 0.13
C GLN A 254 -18.43 31.26 0.53
N ALA A 255 -18.15 31.40 1.82
CA ALA A 255 -17.43 32.55 2.36
C ALA A 255 -15.96 32.54 1.89
N GLU A 256 -15.39 31.35 1.71
CA GLU A 256 -14.05 31.07 1.23
C GLU A 256 -13.80 31.64 -0.18
N SER A 257 -14.86 31.83 -0.97
CA SER A 257 -14.77 32.47 -2.30
C SER A 257 -14.27 33.92 -2.25
N GLY A 258 -14.24 34.57 -1.08
CA GLY A 258 -13.72 35.94 -0.91
C GLY A 258 -14.57 37.01 -1.60
N GLY A 259 -15.77 36.67 -2.08
CA GLY A 259 -16.74 37.56 -2.69
C GLY A 259 -16.42 38.01 -4.12
N ILE A 260 -17.24 38.94 -4.62
CA ILE A 260 -17.27 39.36 -6.04
C ILE A 260 -15.90 39.80 -6.56
N LEU A 261 -15.14 40.56 -5.75
CA LEU A 261 -13.84 41.08 -6.17
C LEU A 261 -12.81 39.96 -6.36
N ALA A 262 -12.80 38.97 -5.46
CA ALA A 262 -11.89 37.83 -5.49
C ALA A 262 -12.15 36.92 -6.69
N VAL A 263 -13.42 36.60 -6.94
CA VAL A 263 -13.84 35.85 -8.14
C VAL A 263 -13.44 36.61 -9.41
N THR A 264 -13.76 37.90 -9.49
CA THR A 264 -13.50 38.72 -10.69
C THR A 264 -12.00 38.81 -11.00
N ARG A 265 -11.13 38.99 -9.99
CA ARG A 265 -9.68 38.98 -10.21
C ARG A 265 -9.18 37.60 -10.63
N SER A 266 -9.76 36.50 -10.13
CA SER A 266 -9.32 35.15 -10.48
C SER A 266 -9.65 34.82 -11.94
N VAL A 267 -10.88 35.12 -12.36
CA VAL A 267 -11.34 34.99 -13.75
C VAL A 267 -10.50 35.87 -14.68
N LEU A 268 -10.33 37.16 -14.37
CA LEU A 268 -9.72 38.11 -15.30
C LEU A 268 -8.20 38.14 -15.27
N ALA A 269 -7.55 37.83 -14.14
CA ALA A 269 -6.10 37.91 -13.98
C ALA A 269 -5.46 36.55 -13.69
N HIS A 270 -5.87 35.85 -12.63
CA HIS A 270 -5.18 34.63 -12.17
C HIS A 270 -5.23 33.50 -13.21
N THR A 271 -6.27 33.47 -14.04
CA THR A 271 -6.38 32.56 -15.19
C THR A 271 -5.19 32.66 -16.15
N LEU A 272 -4.64 33.86 -16.36
CA LEU A 272 -3.48 34.07 -17.23
C LEU A 272 -2.17 34.15 -16.46
N VAL A 273 -2.13 34.92 -15.36
CA VAL A 273 -0.92 35.25 -14.61
C VAL A 273 -1.05 34.72 -13.19
N MET A 274 -0.25 33.73 -12.83
CA MET A 274 -0.27 33.12 -11.51
C MET A 274 0.18 34.15 -10.46
N PRO A 275 -0.64 34.51 -9.45
CA PRO A 275 -0.24 35.40 -8.37
C PRO A 275 0.59 34.64 -7.32
N SER A 276 0.86 35.27 -6.18
CA SER A 276 1.49 34.58 -5.04
C SER A 276 0.64 33.39 -4.60
N LEU A 277 1.29 32.24 -4.38
CA LEU A 277 0.66 31.06 -3.80
C LEU A 277 0.53 31.24 -2.29
N ASN A 278 -0.62 30.88 -1.73
CA ASN A 278 -0.83 30.78 -0.28
C ASN A 278 -1.07 29.31 0.09
N SER A 279 -0.72 28.96 1.33
CA SER A 279 -1.00 27.68 1.96
C SER A 279 -2.06 27.89 3.03
N LEU A 280 -3.21 27.23 2.91
CA LEU A 280 -4.29 27.26 3.89
C LEU A 280 -4.27 25.96 4.71
N GLU A 281 -4.37 26.06 6.03
CA GLU A 281 -4.44 24.87 6.88
C GLU A 281 -5.71 24.06 6.58
N SER A 282 -5.57 22.73 6.51
CA SER A 282 -6.70 21.81 6.38
C SER A 282 -6.99 21.18 7.74
N LEU A 283 -8.20 21.43 8.28
CA LEU A 283 -8.62 20.90 9.58
C LEU A 283 -8.80 19.38 9.56
N SER A 284 -9.23 18.83 8.42
CA SER A 284 -9.42 17.39 8.25
C SER A 284 -8.12 16.66 7.97
N ARG A 285 -7.11 17.35 7.43
CA ARG A 285 -5.82 16.77 7.01
C ARG A 285 -4.66 17.74 7.28
N PRO A 286 -4.18 17.81 8.53
CA PRO A 286 -3.12 18.75 8.91
C PRO A 286 -1.82 18.58 8.10
N ASP A 287 -1.51 17.36 7.68
CA ASP A 287 -0.31 17.05 6.89
C ASP A 287 -0.38 17.59 5.44
N TRP A 288 -1.58 17.88 4.94
CA TRP A 288 -1.84 18.36 3.58
C TRP A 288 -2.59 19.69 3.59
N PRO A 289 -1.88 20.82 3.66
CA PRO A 289 -2.51 22.12 3.48
C PRO A 289 -2.98 22.32 2.03
N VAL A 290 -3.94 23.23 1.85
CA VAL A 290 -4.50 23.56 0.54
C VAL A 290 -3.73 24.71 -0.09
N LEU A 291 -3.18 24.49 -1.30
CA LEU A 291 -2.66 25.57 -2.12
C LEU A 291 -3.82 26.41 -2.66
N SER A 292 -3.79 27.72 -2.40
CA SER A 292 -4.83 28.65 -2.86
C SER A 292 -4.24 29.95 -3.41
N VAL A 293 -4.95 30.53 -4.37
CA VAL A 293 -4.70 31.88 -4.91
C VAL A 293 -5.91 32.80 -4.79
N GLN A 294 -7.02 32.30 -4.25
CA GLN A 294 -8.29 33.02 -4.18
C GLN A 294 -8.15 34.39 -3.50
N SER A 295 -7.32 34.48 -2.44
CA SER A 295 -7.07 35.70 -1.67
C SER A 295 -5.96 36.61 -2.24
N SER A 296 -5.15 36.13 -3.17
CA SER A 296 -3.94 36.82 -3.67
C SER A 296 -4.22 38.04 -4.55
N ALA A 297 -3.35 39.04 -4.50
CA ALA A 297 -3.45 40.22 -5.37
C ALA A 297 -2.92 39.91 -6.80
N PRO A 298 -3.53 40.45 -7.87
CA PRO A 298 -3.02 40.24 -9.22
C PRO A 298 -1.56 40.66 -9.39
N GLY A 299 -0.73 39.74 -9.87
CA GLY A 299 0.70 40.01 -10.15
C GLY A 299 1.58 40.10 -8.91
N SER A 300 1.07 39.70 -7.73
CA SER A 300 1.83 39.72 -6.46
C SER A 300 3.02 38.76 -6.40
N ALA A 301 3.08 37.77 -7.29
CA ALA A 301 4.11 36.74 -7.30
C ALA A 301 5.53 37.27 -7.53
N SER A 302 5.69 38.23 -8.44
CA SER A 302 6.99 38.73 -8.88
C SER A 302 6.87 40.04 -9.67
N LEU A 303 8.01 40.69 -9.94
CA LEU A 303 8.06 41.85 -10.84
C LEU A 303 7.54 41.51 -12.25
N TRP A 304 7.87 40.31 -12.76
CA TRP A 304 7.34 39.81 -14.04
C TRP A 304 5.83 39.65 -14.01
N GLY A 305 5.28 39.17 -12.90
CA GLY A 305 3.85 39.05 -12.66
C GLY A 305 3.15 40.40 -12.70
N ALA A 306 3.68 41.42 -12.02
CA ALA A 306 3.12 42.77 -12.01
C ALA A 306 3.12 43.40 -13.42
N ILE A 307 4.23 43.28 -14.16
CA ILE A 307 4.32 43.75 -15.56
C ILE A 307 3.32 42.99 -16.44
N ALA A 308 3.25 41.66 -16.31
CA ALA A 308 2.34 40.82 -17.06
C ALA A 308 0.87 41.22 -16.84
N VAL A 309 0.46 41.45 -15.59
CA VAL A 309 -0.91 41.90 -15.28
C VAL A 309 -1.23 43.23 -15.97
N GLY A 310 -0.30 44.20 -15.93
CA GLY A 310 -0.48 45.48 -16.62
C GLY A 310 -0.63 45.33 -18.14
N LEU A 311 0.24 44.54 -18.77
CA LEU A 311 0.16 44.25 -20.21
C LEU A 311 -1.13 43.48 -20.57
N TRP A 312 -1.57 42.58 -19.68
CA TRP A 312 -2.75 41.75 -19.89
C TRP A 312 -4.02 42.56 -19.84
N PHE A 313 -4.19 43.44 -18.85
CA PHE A 313 -5.34 44.33 -18.80
C PHE A 313 -5.39 45.29 -19.99
N ALA A 314 -4.23 45.80 -20.44
CA ALA A 314 -4.17 46.61 -21.66
C ALA A 314 -4.63 45.82 -22.90
N LEU A 315 -4.21 44.56 -23.03
CA LEU A 315 -4.60 43.68 -24.13
C LEU A 315 -6.08 43.27 -24.05
N LEU A 316 -6.59 42.95 -22.87
CA LEU A 316 -8.00 42.64 -22.62
C LEU A 316 -8.89 43.84 -22.94
N ALA A 317 -8.48 45.06 -22.57
CA ALA A 317 -9.21 46.27 -22.91
C ALA A 317 -9.33 46.47 -24.43
N LEU A 318 -8.25 46.20 -25.18
CA LEU A 318 -8.28 46.20 -26.65
C LEU A 318 -9.17 45.09 -27.22
N GLY A 319 -9.14 43.89 -26.62
CA GLY A 319 -10.00 42.77 -26.97
C GLY A 319 -11.48 43.09 -26.76
N LEU A 320 -11.83 43.63 -25.59
CA LEU A 320 -13.19 44.06 -25.25
C LEU A 320 -13.68 45.18 -26.15
N TRP A 321 -12.84 46.18 -26.42
CA TRP A 321 -13.16 47.21 -27.41
C TRP A 321 -13.41 46.60 -28.80
N SER A 322 -12.62 45.62 -29.21
CA SER A 322 -12.79 44.90 -30.48
C SER A 322 -14.07 44.05 -30.50
N LEU A 323 -14.45 43.47 -29.36
CA LEU A 323 -15.68 42.70 -29.21
C LEU A 323 -16.92 43.54 -29.53
N PHE A 324 -16.90 44.85 -29.34
CA PHE A 324 -18.03 45.74 -29.68
C PHE A 324 -17.85 46.46 -31.03
N THR A 325 -16.63 46.78 -31.43
CA THR A 325 -16.37 47.60 -32.63
C THR A 325 -16.17 46.83 -33.92
N LEU A 326 -15.77 45.55 -33.86
CA LEU A 326 -15.63 44.73 -35.05
C LEU A 326 -17.02 44.60 -35.74
N LYS A 327 -17.07 44.47 -37.07
CA LYS A 327 -18.32 44.17 -37.80
C LYS A 327 -18.41 42.72 -38.27
N GLN A 328 -17.26 42.04 -38.29
CA GLN A 328 -17.13 40.65 -38.66
C GLN A 328 -17.51 39.73 -37.47
N HIS A 329 -17.80 38.48 -37.79
CA HIS A 329 -18.10 37.41 -36.84
C HIS A 329 -19.19 37.66 -35.79
N PRO A 330 -20.37 38.20 -36.15
CA PRO A 330 -21.41 38.57 -35.17
C PRO A 330 -21.89 37.39 -34.32
N LYS A 331 -22.08 36.20 -34.91
CA LYS A 331 -22.54 35.00 -34.19
C LYS A 331 -21.53 34.58 -33.11
N LEU A 332 -20.25 34.47 -33.49
CA LEU A 332 -19.18 34.11 -32.56
C LEU A 332 -19.04 35.11 -31.43
N ARG A 333 -19.13 36.41 -31.73
CA ARG A 333 -19.00 37.47 -30.70
C ARG A 333 -20.13 37.41 -29.68
N ILE A 334 -21.36 37.14 -30.11
CA ILE A 334 -22.49 36.95 -29.19
C ILE A 334 -22.25 35.73 -28.30
N VAL A 335 -21.88 34.59 -28.88
CA VAL A 335 -21.59 33.38 -28.10
C VAL A 335 -20.44 33.62 -27.13
N LEU A 336 -19.31 34.17 -27.59
CA LEU A 336 -18.15 34.49 -26.76
C LEU A 336 -18.51 35.41 -25.58
N GLY A 337 -19.20 36.52 -25.85
CA GLY A 337 -19.56 37.49 -24.82
C GLY A 337 -20.54 36.92 -23.78
N LEU A 338 -21.55 36.19 -24.22
CA LEU A 338 -22.53 35.56 -23.33
C LEU A 338 -21.93 34.37 -22.56
N SER A 339 -21.01 33.61 -23.15
CA SER A 339 -20.29 32.55 -22.44
C SER A 339 -19.36 33.12 -21.38
N LEU A 340 -18.60 34.19 -21.66
CA LEU A 340 -17.78 34.87 -20.65
C LEU A 340 -18.63 35.43 -19.50
N LEU A 341 -19.74 36.08 -19.83
CA LEU A 341 -20.66 36.61 -18.82
C LEU A 341 -21.30 35.48 -18.01
N GLY A 342 -21.73 34.40 -18.66
CA GLY A 342 -22.33 33.23 -18.01
C GLY A 342 -21.35 32.53 -17.06
N GLN A 343 -20.11 32.33 -17.49
CA GLN A 343 -19.05 31.78 -16.63
C GLN A 343 -18.76 32.68 -15.43
N LEU A 344 -18.65 34.00 -15.63
CA LEU A 344 -18.45 34.94 -14.53
C LEU A 344 -19.63 34.91 -13.54
N VAL A 345 -20.87 35.00 -14.03
CA VAL A 345 -22.07 35.00 -13.17
C VAL A 345 -22.22 33.69 -12.39
N LEU A 346 -21.91 32.56 -13.02
CA LEU A 346 -21.91 31.26 -12.37
C LEU A 346 -20.95 31.26 -11.17
N HIS A 347 -19.69 31.63 -11.39
CA HIS A 347 -18.66 31.57 -10.35
C HIS A 347 -18.72 32.69 -9.32
N LEU A 348 -19.55 33.73 -9.54
CA LEU A 348 -19.93 34.67 -8.47
C LEU A 348 -20.78 34.03 -7.38
N VAL A 349 -21.41 32.88 -7.68
CA VAL A 349 -22.31 32.17 -6.77
C VAL A 349 -21.79 30.76 -6.45
N TYR A 350 -20.92 30.19 -7.27
CA TYR A 350 -20.53 28.77 -7.20
C TYR A 350 -19.01 28.56 -7.12
N GLY A 351 -18.60 27.79 -6.10
CA GLY A 351 -17.23 27.33 -5.88
C GLY A 351 -16.47 28.13 -4.83
N GLU A 352 -15.41 27.52 -4.30
CA GLU A 352 -14.53 28.10 -3.27
C GLU A 352 -13.29 28.74 -3.93
N GLU A 353 -12.42 27.91 -4.51
CA GLU A 353 -11.28 28.37 -5.32
C GLU A 353 -11.72 28.57 -6.78
N THR A 354 -11.76 29.83 -7.23
CA THR A 354 -12.17 30.17 -8.59
C THR A 354 -11.13 29.75 -9.63
N PHE A 355 -9.85 29.66 -9.25
CA PHE A 355 -8.78 29.26 -10.17
C PHE A 355 -8.93 27.81 -10.67
N LEU A 356 -9.61 26.95 -9.91
CA LEU A 356 -9.98 25.59 -10.29
C LEU A 356 -10.66 25.52 -11.67
N TYR A 357 -11.49 26.51 -11.98
CA TYR A 357 -12.28 26.59 -13.22
C TYR A 357 -11.57 27.35 -14.35
N SER A 358 -10.32 27.81 -14.14
CA SER A 358 -9.62 28.73 -15.05
C SER A 358 -9.45 28.19 -16.48
N LEU A 359 -9.37 26.87 -16.66
CA LEU A 359 -9.35 26.24 -17.98
C LEU A 359 -10.64 26.48 -18.78
N HIS A 360 -11.78 26.71 -18.14
CA HIS A 360 -13.01 27.08 -18.83
C HIS A 360 -12.98 28.53 -19.34
N PHE A 361 -12.20 29.40 -18.68
CA PHE A 361 -12.15 30.83 -19.00
C PHE A 361 -11.07 31.15 -20.03
N VAL A 362 -9.91 30.51 -19.94
CA VAL A 362 -8.74 30.86 -20.76
C VAL A 362 -9.00 30.82 -22.28
N PRO A 363 -9.67 29.82 -22.91
CA PRO A 363 -9.91 29.88 -24.36
C PRO A 363 -10.80 31.05 -24.76
N LEU A 364 -11.76 31.43 -23.90
CA LEU A 364 -12.64 32.59 -24.12
C LEU A 364 -11.85 33.90 -24.01
N LEU A 365 -11.01 34.05 -22.99
CA LEU A 365 -10.20 35.25 -22.78
C LEU A 365 -9.13 35.44 -23.86
N ILE A 366 -8.46 34.35 -24.28
CA ILE A 366 -7.49 34.39 -25.38
C ILE A 366 -8.19 34.77 -26.69
N LEU A 367 -9.37 34.20 -26.96
CA LEU A 367 -10.13 34.55 -28.16
C LEU A 367 -10.57 36.02 -28.14
N LEU A 368 -11.03 36.53 -27.00
CA LEU A 368 -11.39 37.93 -26.80
C LEU A 368 -10.20 38.85 -27.09
N ALA A 369 -9.04 38.55 -26.50
CA ALA A 369 -7.81 39.30 -26.70
C ALA A 369 -7.34 39.27 -28.18
N ALA A 370 -7.48 38.12 -28.84
CA ALA A 370 -7.10 37.94 -30.24
C ALA A 370 -7.94 38.78 -31.22
N LEU A 371 -9.18 39.16 -30.88
CA LEU A 371 -10.00 40.05 -31.70
C LEU A 371 -9.31 41.39 -31.98
N SER A 372 -8.42 41.86 -31.09
CA SER A 372 -7.62 43.06 -31.30
C SER A 372 -6.80 43.04 -32.60
N THR A 373 -6.38 41.84 -33.04
CA THR A 373 -5.60 41.63 -34.26
C THR A 373 -6.40 41.79 -35.55
N LEU A 374 -7.72 41.76 -35.46
CA LEU A 374 -8.65 41.95 -36.58
C LEU A 374 -9.01 43.42 -36.81
N THR A 375 -8.44 44.33 -36.01
CA THR A 375 -8.71 45.77 -36.08
C THR A 375 -7.47 46.56 -36.53
N ARG A 376 -7.62 47.88 -36.66
CA ARG A 376 -6.49 48.80 -36.92
C ARG A 376 -5.41 48.77 -35.83
N HIS A 377 -5.71 48.27 -34.64
CA HIS A 377 -4.78 48.22 -33.49
C HIS A 377 -3.94 46.94 -33.44
N ARG A 378 -3.94 46.12 -34.50
CA ARG A 378 -3.18 44.86 -34.58
C ARG A 378 -1.72 44.97 -34.10
N ARG A 379 -1.00 46.04 -34.47
CA ARG A 379 0.42 46.19 -34.08
C ARG A 379 0.58 46.27 -32.56
N TRP A 380 -0.30 47.01 -31.88
CA TRP A 380 -0.30 47.12 -30.42
C TRP A 380 -0.73 45.81 -29.76
N GLY A 381 -1.75 45.14 -30.29
CA GLY A 381 -2.15 43.82 -29.80
C GLY A 381 -1.02 42.79 -29.85
N LEU A 382 -0.22 42.78 -30.93
CA LEU A 382 0.92 41.89 -31.06
C LEU A 382 2.10 42.27 -30.15
N LEU A 383 2.40 43.56 -29.99
CA LEU A 383 3.45 44.02 -29.07
C LEU A 383 3.13 43.62 -27.62
N LEU A 384 1.89 43.84 -27.19
CA LEU A 384 1.41 43.46 -25.86
C LEU A 384 1.45 41.93 -25.68
N ALA A 385 0.92 41.17 -26.65
CA ALA A 385 0.93 39.71 -26.59
C ALA A 385 2.36 39.13 -26.57
N CYS A 386 3.30 39.71 -27.31
CA CYS A 386 4.70 39.29 -27.31
C CYS A 386 5.37 39.53 -25.94
N GLY A 387 5.17 40.71 -25.36
CA GLY A 387 5.67 41.01 -24.02
C GLY A 387 5.04 40.10 -22.96
N LEU A 388 3.75 39.80 -23.11
CA LEU A 388 3.03 38.88 -22.22
C LEU A 388 3.56 37.46 -22.27
N VAL A 389 3.76 36.86 -23.45
CA VAL A 389 4.28 35.48 -23.55
C VAL A 389 5.59 35.32 -22.76
N VAL A 390 6.48 36.32 -22.83
CA VAL A 390 7.73 36.31 -22.06
C VAL A 390 7.48 36.50 -20.56
N CYS A 391 6.76 37.56 -20.16
CA CYS A 391 6.58 37.88 -18.73
C CYS A 391 5.74 36.81 -18.01
N VAL A 392 4.66 36.34 -18.64
CA VAL A 392 3.77 35.29 -18.13
C VAL A 392 4.51 33.96 -18.09
N GLY A 393 5.26 33.60 -19.14
CA GLY A 393 6.05 32.37 -19.18
C GLY A 393 7.05 32.29 -18.02
N ILE A 394 7.81 33.38 -17.77
CA ILE A 394 8.77 33.43 -16.66
C ILE A 394 8.05 33.37 -15.30
N ASN A 395 7.04 34.22 -15.09
CA ASN A 395 6.35 34.29 -13.80
C ASN A 395 5.67 32.96 -13.45
N ASN A 396 4.95 32.37 -14.39
CA ASN A 396 4.19 31.15 -14.14
C ASN A 396 5.09 29.94 -13.99
N ALA A 397 6.22 29.86 -14.72
CA ALA A 397 7.22 28.80 -14.51
C ALA A 397 7.79 28.88 -13.08
N GLN A 398 8.14 30.07 -12.60
CA GLN A 398 8.62 30.26 -11.23
C GLN A 398 7.58 29.88 -10.17
N GLN A 399 6.30 30.21 -10.38
CA GLN A 399 5.24 29.78 -9.44
C GLN A 399 4.97 28.28 -9.54
N PHE A 400 5.09 27.68 -10.73
CA PHE A 400 4.95 26.25 -10.91
C PHE A 400 6.06 25.48 -10.16
N ASP A 401 7.30 25.96 -10.22
CA ASP A 401 8.40 25.40 -9.42
C ASP A 401 8.12 25.49 -7.91
N ARG A 402 7.50 26.56 -7.43
CA ARG A 402 7.07 26.71 -6.03
C ARG A 402 5.95 25.74 -5.66
N ALA A 403 4.95 25.57 -6.52
CA ALA A 403 3.87 24.60 -6.29
C ALA A 403 4.39 23.15 -6.30
N ARG A 404 5.37 22.83 -7.15
CA ARG A 404 6.06 21.54 -7.11
C ARG A 404 6.80 21.35 -5.78
N ALA A 405 7.58 22.36 -5.36
CA ALA A 405 8.33 22.28 -4.11
C ALA A 405 7.41 22.10 -2.90
N PHE A 406 6.21 22.70 -2.93
CA PHE A 406 5.20 22.49 -1.89
C PHE A 406 4.84 21.01 -1.70
N LEU A 407 4.62 20.27 -2.79
CA LEU A 407 4.29 18.83 -2.74
C LEU A 407 5.43 17.95 -2.22
N LEU A 408 6.68 18.44 -2.26
CA LEU A 408 7.85 17.69 -1.78
C LEU A 408 8.15 17.92 -0.29
N ASN A 409 7.46 18.89 0.33
CA ASN A 409 7.68 19.31 1.71
C ASN A 409 6.42 19.14 2.60
N HIS A 410 5.29 18.71 2.03
CA HIS A 410 4.06 18.42 2.78
C HIS A 410 3.58 16.99 2.50
N GLY A 411 2.75 16.48 3.40
CA GLY A 411 2.27 15.11 3.40
C GLY A 411 2.86 14.28 4.53
N THR A 412 2.45 13.01 4.58
CA THR A 412 2.95 12.09 5.60
C THR A 412 4.45 11.85 5.41
N PRO A 413 5.21 11.52 6.47
CA PRO A 413 6.62 11.18 6.35
C PRO A 413 6.96 10.18 5.24
N ARG A 414 6.14 9.14 5.03
CA ARG A 414 6.29 8.18 3.92
C ARG A 414 6.12 8.85 2.55
N GLN A 415 5.09 9.68 2.40
CA GLN A 415 4.83 10.44 1.17
C GLN A 415 5.96 11.41 0.84
N LEU A 416 6.55 12.06 1.86
CA LEU A 416 7.73 12.90 1.69
C LEU A 416 8.90 12.10 1.12
N VAL A 417 9.17 10.90 1.65
CA VAL A 417 10.24 10.04 1.10
C VAL A 417 9.94 9.65 -0.34
N ARG A 418 8.72 9.21 -0.67
CA ARG A 418 8.35 8.85 -2.05
C ARG A 418 8.49 10.02 -3.02
N GLY A 419 8.02 11.20 -2.63
CA GLY A 419 8.20 12.42 -3.43
C GLY A 419 9.67 12.75 -3.65
N GLN A 420 10.52 12.57 -2.64
CA GLN A 420 11.96 12.74 -2.80
C GLN A 420 12.56 11.64 -3.67
N MET A 421 12.17 10.37 -3.55
CA MET A 421 12.64 9.27 -4.42
C MET A 421 12.40 9.58 -5.90
N GLU A 422 11.24 10.12 -6.24
CA GLU A 422 10.94 10.57 -7.60
C GLU A 422 11.81 11.75 -8.05
N ASN A 423 12.12 12.67 -7.13
CA ASN A 423 12.89 13.89 -7.42
C ASN A 423 14.42 13.66 -7.46
N ARG A 424 14.95 12.75 -6.64
CA ARG A 424 16.37 12.37 -6.57
C ARG A 424 16.53 10.83 -6.76
N PRO A 425 16.16 10.26 -7.92
CA PRO A 425 16.15 8.82 -8.14
C PRO A 425 17.54 8.18 -8.17
N ALA A 426 18.60 8.98 -8.33
CA ALA A 426 19.99 8.51 -8.33
C ALA A 426 20.60 8.41 -6.92
N ASP A 427 19.92 8.96 -5.91
CA ASP A 427 20.36 8.80 -4.53
C ASP A 427 20.12 7.36 -4.07
N PRO A 428 20.95 6.80 -3.16
CA PRO A 428 20.69 5.50 -2.59
C PRO A 428 19.52 5.58 -1.61
N TRP A 429 18.51 4.79 -1.90
CA TRP A 429 17.26 4.66 -1.15
C TRP A 429 17.17 3.28 -0.52
N LEU A 430 16.32 3.16 0.49
CA LEU A 430 16.02 1.89 1.16
C LEU A 430 15.55 0.85 0.15
N ARG A 431 15.91 -0.40 0.43
CA ARG A 431 15.52 -1.54 -0.38
C ARG A 431 14.02 -1.79 -0.29
N GLY A 432 13.49 -1.88 0.93
CA GLY A 432 12.06 -2.11 1.16
C GLY A 432 11.54 -3.48 0.68
N GLU A 433 12.42 -4.47 0.48
CA GLU A 433 12.04 -5.83 0.02
C GLU A 433 11.70 -6.78 1.20
N GLY A 434 12.32 -6.55 2.36
CA GLY A 434 12.12 -7.35 3.57
C GLY A 434 12.82 -6.68 4.75
N HIS A 435 12.28 -6.82 5.96
CA HIS A 435 12.98 -6.43 7.18
C HIS A 435 12.81 -7.47 8.28
N VAL A 436 13.60 -7.37 9.33
CA VAL A 436 13.56 -8.21 10.52
C VAL A 436 13.56 -7.34 11.77
N VAL A 437 12.73 -7.73 12.74
CA VAL A 437 12.73 -7.13 14.06
C VAL A 437 13.91 -7.67 14.87
N LEU A 438 14.70 -6.78 15.47
CA LEU A 438 15.69 -7.12 16.48
C LEU A 438 15.26 -6.48 17.80
N ALA A 439 14.83 -7.28 18.78
CA ALA A 439 14.27 -6.75 20.02
C ALA A 439 14.24 -7.75 21.17
N THR A 440 14.19 -7.23 22.40
CA THR A 440 13.84 -8.03 23.58
C THR A 440 12.39 -8.50 23.47
N PRO A 441 12.08 -9.80 23.65
CA PRO A 441 10.70 -10.28 23.70
C PRO A 441 9.89 -9.54 24.77
N GLY A 442 8.69 -9.08 24.41
CA GLY A 442 7.83 -8.29 25.30
C GLY A 442 8.14 -6.80 25.38
N SER A 443 9.18 -6.31 24.69
CA SER A 443 9.41 -4.87 24.57
C SER A 443 8.23 -4.15 23.92
N ARG A 444 8.09 -2.84 24.19
CA ARG A 444 7.11 -2.00 23.47
C ARG A 444 7.40 -1.95 21.98
N GLU A 445 6.35 -1.77 21.19
CA GLU A 445 6.38 -1.66 19.72
C GLU A 445 7.36 -0.58 19.27
N GLU A 446 7.26 0.62 19.85
CA GLU A 446 8.07 1.77 19.45
C GLU A 446 9.57 1.59 19.74
N ASN A 447 9.94 0.66 20.63
CA ASN A 447 11.31 0.41 21.05
C ASN A 447 12.00 -0.72 20.26
N LYS A 448 11.27 -1.38 19.35
CA LYS A 448 11.82 -2.46 18.53
C LYS A 448 12.68 -1.90 17.40
N ALA A 449 13.86 -2.48 17.20
CA ALA A 449 14.72 -2.12 16.08
C ALA A 449 14.39 -2.92 14.83
N TYR A 450 14.74 -2.36 13.67
CA TYR A 450 14.47 -2.92 12.35
C TYR A 450 15.76 -3.02 11.55
N HIS A 451 15.98 -4.19 10.95
CA HIS A 451 17.12 -4.52 10.12
C HIS A 451 16.66 -4.90 8.71
N GLU A 452 17.31 -4.37 7.67
CA GLU A 452 17.06 -4.76 6.27
C GLU A 452 18.24 -5.54 5.67
N PRO A 453 17.98 -6.39 4.65
CA PRO A 453 19.03 -7.12 3.94
C PRO A 453 20.18 -6.23 3.47
N GLY A 454 21.40 -6.62 3.85
CA GLY A 454 22.61 -5.87 3.58
C GLY A 454 23.17 -5.14 4.80
N GLY A 455 22.47 -5.10 5.93
CA GLY A 455 22.99 -4.55 7.18
C GLY A 455 22.50 -3.15 7.53
N SER A 456 21.51 -2.61 6.79
CA SER A 456 20.87 -1.34 7.15
C SER A 456 20.03 -1.51 8.42
N PHE A 457 20.02 -0.48 9.28
CA PHE A 457 19.46 -0.60 10.63
C PHE A 457 18.76 0.67 11.11
N SER A 458 17.68 0.52 11.87
CA SER A 458 17.05 1.59 12.65
C SER A 458 16.85 1.15 14.10
N PRO A 459 17.38 1.88 15.10
CA PRO A 459 17.36 1.46 16.50
C PRO A 459 15.97 1.45 17.14
N SER A 460 15.02 2.18 16.56
CA SER A 460 13.62 2.20 16.99
C SER A 460 12.72 2.72 15.85
N VAL A 461 11.41 2.53 15.98
CA VAL A 461 10.45 3.11 15.01
C VAL A 461 10.49 4.64 15.08
N GLY A 462 10.70 5.29 13.93
CA GLY A 462 10.74 6.76 13.81
C GLY A 462 12.05 7.40 14.30
N SER A 463 13.13 6.62 14.44
CA SER A 463 14.44 7.11 14.84
C SER A 463 15.22 7.72 13.66
N PHE A 464 16.25 7.02 13.17
CA PHE A 464 17.04 7.33 11.98
C PHE A 464 17.43 6.02 11.31
N GLY A 465 17.90 6.07 10.07
CA GLY A 465 18.52 4.94 9.42
C GLY A 465 20.03 5.01 9.48
N LEU A 466 20.65 3.83 9.58
CA LEU A 466 22.06 3.62 9.35
C LEU A 466 22.21 2.73 8.12
N SER A 467 23.06 3.16 7.20
CA SER A 467 23.45 2.40 6.02
C SER A 467 24.98 2.31 5.95
N ILE A 468 25.48 1.22 5.37
CA ILE A 468 26.92 1.00 5.17
C ILE A 468 27.23 1.35 3.73
N TRP A 469 28.19 2.26 3.55
CA TRP A 469 28.59 2.77 2.24
C TRP A 469 30.02 2.37 1.95
N VAL A 470 30.26 1.92 0.73
CA VAL A 470 31.56 1.46 0.30
C VAL A 470 32.01 2.33 -0.86
N THR A 471 33.17 2.95 -0.70
CA THR A 471 33.78 3.79 -1.74
C THR A 471 35.08 3.20 -2.26
N ASP A 472 35.41 3.47 -3.52
CA ASP A 472 36.70 3.13 -4.10
C ASP A 472 37.85 4.00 -3.52
N ALA A 473 39.08 3.71 -3.92
CA ALA A 473 40.25 4.48 -3.48
C ALA A 473 40.22 5.96 -3.91
N ARG A 474 39.40 6.31 -4.92
CA ARG A 474 39.20 7.67 -5.45
C ARG A 474 38.04 8.40 -4.78
N GLY A 475 37.26 7.72 -3.93
CA GLY A 475 36.10 8.25 -3.23
C GLY A 475 34.77 8.14 -3.98
N ASN A 476 34.70 7.38 -5.06
CA ASN A 476 33.45 7.11 -5.78
C ASN A 476 32.64 6.05 -5.02
N LEU A 477 31.32 6.21 -4.92
CA LEU A 477 30.43 5.24 -4.30
C LEU A 477 30.30 3.98 -5.18
N GLU A 478 30.67 2.83 -4.63
CA GLU A 478 30.64 1.53 -5.32
C GLU A 478 29.40 0.71 -4.93
N ALA A 479 29.09 0.66 -3.63
CA ALA A 479 27.96 -0.10 -3.10
C ALA A 479 27.43 0.50 -1.80
N THR A 480 26.15 0.25 -1.51
CA THR A 480 25.53 0.50 -0.20
C THR A 480 24.82 -0.74 0.31
N SER A 481 24.64 -0.87 1.63
CA SER A 481 23.80 -1.90 2.23
C SER A 481 22.38 -1.95 1.63
N ASP A 482 21.87 -0.80 1.18
CA ASP A 482 20.55 -0.71 0.56
C ASP A 482 20.50 -1.20 -0.90
N THR A 483 21.64 -1.27 -1.60
CA THR A 483 21.69 -1.51 -3.06
C THR A 483 22.39 -2.81 -3.47
N ILE A 484 23.13 -3.47 -2.57
CA ILE A 484 23.79 -4.76 -2.86
C ILE A 484 22.74 -5.82 -3.24
N PRO A 485 22.84 -6.52 -4.37
CA PRO A 485 21.87 -7.54 -4.75
C PRO A 485 21.69 -8.64 -3.69
N LEU A 486 20.44 -9.10 -3.48
CA LEU A 486 20.13 -10.14 -2.46
C LEU A 486 20.88 -11.46 -2.68
N ASN A 487 21.21 -11.81 -3.93
CA ASN A 487 21.99 -13.00 -4.26
C ASN A 487 23.50 -12.84 -4.04
N GLN A 488 23.97 -11.67 -3.61
CA GLN A 488 25.38 -11.36 -3.30
C GLN A 488 25.61 -11.14 -1.80
N LEU A 489 24.61 -11.43 -0.97
CA LEU A 489 24.71 -11.36 0.48
C LEU A 489 24.27 -12.67 1.12
N THR A 490 24.80 -12.94 2.31
CA THR A 490 24.38 -14.04 3.18
C THR A 490 24.13 -13.51 4.57
N GLN A 491 23.08 -13.98 5.23
CA GLN A 491 22.72 -13.55 6.57
C GLN A 491 22.36 -14.75 7.44
N HIS A 492 22.53 -14.62 8.74
CA HIS A 492 22.08 -15.62 9.71
C HIS A 492 22.01 -15.01 11.11
N PHE A 493 21.24 -15.64 12.00
CA PHE A 493 21.28 -15.33 13.42
C PHE A 493 22.52 -15.96 14.07
N VAL A 494 23.18 -15.20 14.95
CA VAL A 494 24.30 -15.65 15.77
C VAL A 494 23.91 -15.52 17.24
N ARG A 495 23.92 -16.62 17.99
CA ARG A 495 23.72 -16.60 19.45
C ARG A 495 25.05 -16.37 20.16
N ASP A 496 25.05 -15.51 21.17
CA ASP A 496 26.17 -15.40 22.10
C ASP A 496 25.98 -16.35 23.30
N ASP A 497 27.08 -16.66 24.01
CA ASP A 497 27.06 -17.55 25.19
C ASP A 497 26.24 -16.98 26.37
N ALA A 498 25.79 -15.72 26.29
CA ALA A 498 25.02 -15.01 27.32
C ALA A 498 23.51 -14.86 26.98
N GLY A 499 23.08 -15.25 25.77
CA GLY A 499 22.14 -14.44 24.98
C GLY A 499 20.65 -14.72 25.16
N GLN A 500 19.91 -13.67 25.54
CA GLN A 500 18.44 -13.67 25.46
C GLN A 500 17.90 -13.32 24.06
N ILE A 501 18.69 -12.62 23.24
CA ILE A 501 18.34 -12.08 21.91
C ILE A 501 19.47 -12.44 20.94
N PRO A 502 19.20 -12.99 19.75
CA PRO A 502 20.23 -13.29 18.77
C PRO A 502 20.84 -12.00 18.18
N SER A 503 22.06 -12.09 17.67
CA SER A 503 22.64 -11.06 16.80
C SER A 503 22.36 -11.40 15.33
N ILE A 504 22.38 -10.41 14.44
CA ILE A 504 22.25 -10.62 12.99
C ILE A 504 23.61 -10.41 12.34
N GLU A 505 24.19 -11.46 11.76
CA GLU A 505 25.37 -11.33 10.91
C GLU A 505 24.95 -11.19 9.44
N THR A 506 25.53 -10.23 8.74
CA THR A 506 25.42 -10.06 7.29
C THR A 506 26.82 -10.07 6.69
N GLN A 507 27.01 -10.86 5.64
CA GLN A 507 28.26 -10.93 4.89
C GLN A 507 28.01 -10.63 3.41
N THR A 508 28.90 -9.82 2.84
CA THR A 508 28.93 -9.41 1.43
C THR A 508 30.36 -9.56 0.90
N GLU A 509 30.59 -9.25 -0.38
CA GLU A 509 31.97 -9.17 -0.91
C GLU A 509 32.79 -8.01 -0.31
N PHE A 510 32.11 -6.98 0.22
CA PHE A 510 32.75 -5.76 0.70
C PHE A 510 33.00 -5.74 2.20
N TYR A 511 32.10 -6.36 2.98
CA TYR A 511 32.14 -6.32 4.44
C TYR A 511 31.41 -7.49 5.08
N ARG A 512 31.71 -7.70 6.36
CA ARG A 512 30.92 -8.49 7.31
C ARG A 512 30.48 -7.57 8.44
N THR A 513 29.20 -7.63 8.80
CA THR A 513 28.63 -6.86 9.90
C THR A 513 27.83 -7.73 10.85
N THR A 514 27.92 -7.43 12.15
CA THR A 514 27.12 -8.07 13.18
C THR A 514 26.38 -7.02 14.00
N TRP A 515 25.05 -7.02 13.92
CA TRP A 515 24.18 -6.19 14.74
C TRP A 515 23.73 -6.96 15.98
N SER A 516 23.89 -6.37 17.16
CA SER A 516 23.50 -6.99 18.43
C SER A 516 22.84 -6.01 19.40
N ALA A 517 22.02 -6.55 20.29
CA ALA A 517 21.44 -5.80 21.40
C ALA A 517 22.41 -5.82 22.59
N ALA A 518 22.90 -4.66 23.01
CA ALA A 518 23.78 -4.53 24.18
C ALA A 518 22.97 -4.31 25.48
N GLY A 519 21.70 -3.93 25.36
CA GLY A 519 20.78 -3.65 26.46
C GLY A 519 19.49 -3.02 25.94
N SER A 520 18.55 -2.68 26.84
CA SER A 520 17.34 -1.95 26.45
C SER A 520 17.71 -0.59 25.87
N GLY A 521 17.32 -0.32 24.61
CA GLY A 521 17.67 0.92 23.91
C GLY A 521 19.15 1.06 23.55
N GLN A 522 19.94 -0.01 23.66
CA GLN A 522 21.37 -0.01 23.36
C GLN A 522 21.71 -1.03 22.28
N TRP A 523 22.33 -0.55 21.21
CA TRP A 523 22.64 -1.35 20.03
C TRP A 523 24.11 -1.28 19.69
N LYS A 524 24.63 -2.35 19.10
CA LYS A 524 26.02 -2.45 18.72
C LYS A 524 26.14 -3.01 17.29
N LEU A 525 27.04 -2.43 16.52
CA LEU A 525 27.48 -2.92 15.22
C LEU A 525 28.98 -3.22 15.29
N ASP A 526 29.36 -4.46 15.02
CA ASP A 526 30.74 -4.81 14.67
C ASP A 526 30.85 -4.89 13.14
N LEU A 527 31.75 -4.09 12.55
CA LEU A 527 31.96 -4.02 11.10
C LEU A 527 33.38 -4.43 10.75
N GLN A 528 33.52 -5.34 9.79
CA GLN A 528 34.80 -5.84 9.32
C GLN A 528 34.87 -5.79 7.79
N VAL A 529 36.04 -5.48 7.24
CA VAL A 529 36.30 -5.56 5.78
C VAL A 529 37.36 -6.60 5.47
N PRO A 530 37.36 -7.22 4.27
CA PRO A 530 38.38 -8.18 3.88
C PRO A 530 39.81 -7.60 3.95
N ASP A 531 40.76 -8.43 4.37
CA ASP A 531 42.18 -8.06 4.41
C ASP A 531 42.70 -7.67 3.03
N GLY A 532 43.45 -6.57 2.95
CA GLY A 532 43.99 -6.06 1.68
C GLY A 532 42.97 -5.36 0.78
N SER A 533 41.74 -5.16 1.26
CA SER A 533 40.72 -4.37 0.57
C SER A 533 41.20 -2.94 0.31
N THR A 534 40.98 -2.45 -0.92
CA THR A 534 41.19 -1.03 -1.27
C THR A 534 39.95 -0.17 -1.03
N PHE A 535 38.85 -0.79 -0.61
CA PHE A 535 37.59 -0.11 -0.37
C PHE A 535 37.59 0.61 0.98
N LYS A 536 36.92 1.76 1.01
CA LYS A 536 36.79 2.59 2.22
C LYS A 536 35.34 2.58 2.68
N PRO A 537 35.03 1.89 3.80
CA PRO A 537 33.69 1.88 4.36
C PRO A 537 33.38 3.22 5.05
N SER A 538 32.11 3.60 5.03
CA SER A 538 31.54 4.70 5.82
C SER A 538 30.21 4.23 6.38
N ILE A 539 29.88 4.68 7.59
CA ILE A 539 28.55 4.48 8.17
C ILE A 539 27.79 5.78 7.97
N VAL A 540 26.62 5.72 7.35
CA VAL A 540 25.84 6.91 7.01
C VAL A 540 24.53 6.88 7.77
N LEU A 541 24.41 7.82 8.72
CA LEU A 541 23.20 8.11 9.46
C LEU A 541 22.33 9.08 8.67
N ARG A 542 21.05 8.75 8.51
CA ARG A 542 20.10 9.47 7.67
C ARG A 542 18.70 9.50 8.24
N SER A 543 17.87 10.35 7.67
CA SER A 543 16.45 10.38 7.95
C SER A 543 15.72 9.15 7.43
N VAL A 544 16.14 8.63 6.27
CA VAL A 544 15.66 7.35 5.75
C VAL A 544 16.37 6.17 6.41
N GLY A 545 15.64 5.11 6.74
CA GLY A 545 16.10 3.89 7.40
C GLY A 545 15.04 2.81 7.36
N PRO A 546 15.34 1.54 7.70
CA PRO A 546 14.33 0.48 7.85
C PRO A 546 13.09 0.95 8.62
N ALA A 547 13.31 1.74 9.69
CA ALA A 547 12.28 2.45 10.42
C ALA A 547 12.69 3.90 10.78
N GLY A 548 13.34 4.57 9.84
CA GLY A 548 13.90 5.92 10.04
C GLY A 548 12.84 7.01 10.26
N GLY A 549 13.24 8.13 10.85
CA GLY A 549 12.41 9.30 11.09
C GLY A 549 13.14 10.61 10.75
N ALA A 550 12.50 11.75 11.01
CA ALA A 550 13.09 13.06 10.75
C ALA A 550 14.36 13.28 11.61
N VAL A 551 15.49 13.58 10.99
CA VAL A 551 16.76 13.98 11.63
C VAL A 551 16.88 15.50 11.57
N ARG A 552 16.57 16.18 12.67
CA ARG A 552 16.49 17.65 12.78
C ARG A 552 17.74 18.28 13.38
N THR A 553 18.42 17.60 14.29
CA THR A 553 19.67 18.10 14.90
C THR A 553 20.74 17.02 14.89
N LEU A 554 21.98 17.45 14.63
CA LEU A 554 23.18 16.62 14.64
C LEU A 554 24.31 17.42 15.30
N ASP A 555 24.93 16.85 16.33
CA ASP A 555 26.00 17.48 17.10
C ASP A 555 27.17 16.50 17.29
N TRP A 556 28.32 16.84 16.72
CA TRP A 556 29.56 16.08 16.83
C TRP A 556 30.56 16.78 17.75
N ASP A 557 31.05 16.09 18.78
CA ASP A 557 31.97 16.64 19.79
C ASP A 557 33.38 16.02 19.76
N ASP A 558 33.77 15.42 18.63
CA ASP A 558 34.99 14.63 18.43
C ASP A 558 35.04 13.26 19.11
N LEU A 559 34.03 12.90 19.90
CA LEU A 559 33.92 11.59 20.57
C LEU A 559 32.61 10.87 20.27
N GLN A 560 31.51 11.61 20.13
CA GLN A 560 30.16 11.11 19.93
C GLN A 560 29.36 12.02 19.01
N LEU A 561 28.40 11.42 18.32
CA LEU A 561 27.36 12.13 17.58
C LEU A 561 26.06 12.08 18.38
N ASN A 562 25.54 13.24 18.77
CA ASN A 562 24.19 13.38 19.30
C ASN A 562 23.22 13.65 18.15
N VAL A 563 22.09 12.95 18.14
CA VAL A 563 21.06 13.02 17.09
C VAL A 563 19.71 13.31 17.74
N ASN A 564 19.05 14.38 17.30
CA ASN A 564 17.74 14.81 17.80
C ASN A 564 17.68 14.98 19.33
N ASP A 565 18.80 15.32 19.97
CA ASP A 565 18.92 15.46 21.42
C ASP A 565 18.47 14.22 22.22
N ARG A 566 18.52 13.04 21.60
CA ARG A 566 18.04 11.77 22.16
C ARG A 566 19.03 10.64 21.99
N TRP A 567 19.66 10.53 20.82
CA TRP A 567 20.47 9.35 20.51
C TRP A 567 21.94 9.70 20.52
N ILE A 568 22.74 8.88 21.19
CA ILE A 568 24.19 9.00 21.24
C ILE A 568 24.80 7.88 20.41
N VAL A 569 25.56 8.24 19.38
CA VAL A 569 26.28 7.31 18.52
C VAL A 569 27.78 7.47 18.75
N ARG A 570 28.47 6.37 19.03
CA ARG A 570 29.93 6.33 19.18
C ARG A 570 30.53 5.32 18.21
N VAL A 571 31.70 5.62 17.68
CA VAL A 571 32.42 4.73 16.77
C VAL A 571 33.89 4.64 17.19
N SER A 572 34.43 3.43 17.21
CA SER A 572 35.82 3.12 17.55
C SER A 572 36.46 2.24 16.49
N PRO A 573 37.66 2.59 15.98
CA PRO A 573 38.36 3.86 16.15
C PRO A 573 37.54 5.09 15.68
N THR A 574 37.87 6.28 16.22
CA THR A 574 37.12 7.53 15.93
C THR A 574 37.11 7.83 14.42
N PRO A 575 35.93 8.08 13.83
CA PRO A 575 35.77 8.36 12.40
C PRO A 575 36.01 9.85 12.08
N ASN A 576 36.16 10.15 10.80
CA ASN A 576 35.98 11.51 10.30
C ASN A 576 34.49 11.75 10.00
N VAL A 577 33.89 12.79 10.57
CA VAL A 577 32.44 13.02 10.49
C VAL A 577 32.12 14.19 9.57
N VAL A 578 31.17 13.98 8.66
CA VAL A 578 30.62 15.02 7.79
C VAL A 578 29.12 15.13 8.05
N LEU A 579 28.67 16.33 8.41
CA LEU A 579 27.26 16.66 8.62
C LEU A 579 26.71 17.47 7.44
N GLY A 580 25.42 17.34 7.16
CA GLY A 580 24.74 18.15 6.16
C GLY A 580 23.28 17.73 5.94
N ARG A 581 22.72 18.19 4.82
CA ARG A 581 21.34 17.88 4.40
C ARG A 581 21.32 16.90 3.23
N GLU A 582 20.46 15.89 3.31
CA GLU A 582 20.19 14.95 2.23
C GLU A 582 19.64 15.67 0.98
N GLY A 583 20.14 15.29 -0.20
CA GLY A 583 19.68 15.83 -1.48
C GLY A 583 20.33 17.16 -1.91
N ASP A 584 21.14 17.79 -1.05
CA ASP A 584 21.96 18.94 -1.47
C ASP A 584 22.95 18.54 -2.56
N ARG A 585 23.29 19.46 -3.46
CA ARG A 585 24.13 19.11 -4.62
C ARG A 585 25.51 18.61 -4.16
N GLY A 586 25.83 17.35 -4.51
CA GLY A 586 27.10 16.72 -4.18
C GLY A 586 27.21 16.23 -2.73
N TRP A 587 26.09 16.10 -2.02
CA TRP A 587 26.07 15.69 -0.62
C TRP A 587 26.68 14.29 -0.36
N MET A 588 26.66 13.41 -1.35
CA MET A 588 27.26 12.06 -1.25
C MET A 588 28.79 12.15 -1.19
N GLU A 589 29.38 13.05 -1.97
CA GLU A 589 30.82 13.29 -2.07
C GLU A 589 31.32 14.41 -1.14
N ALA A 590 30.39 15.19 -0.57
CA ALA A 590 30.71 16.38 0.20
C ALA A 590 31.65 16.08 1.37
N ALA A 591 32.56 17.04 1.60
CA ALA A 591 33.34 17.18 2.80
C ALA A 591 32.88 18.47 3.49
N SER A 592 32.58 18.38 4.78
CA SER A 592 32.24 19.50 5.64
C SER A 592 33.15 19.48 6.86
N SER A 593 33.40 20.64 7.44
CA SER A 593 34.05 20.78 8.76
C SER A 593 33.07 21.25 9.82
N GLU A 594 31.77 21.20 9.53
CA GLU A 594 30.72 21.55 10.48
C GLU A 594 30.57 20.45 11.53
N SER A 595 30.58 20.85 12.80
CA SER A 595 30.36 19.98 13.95
C SER A 595 28.91 20.03 14.46
N HIS A 596 28.07 20.89 13.87
CA HIS A 596 26.66 21.05 14.21
C HIS A 596 25.84 21.25 12.94
N TRP A 597 24.67 20.63 12.87
CA TRP A 597 23.68 20.84 11.81
C TRP A 597 22.27 20.85 12.40
N GLU A 598 21.42 21.76 11.90
CA GLU A 598 20.01 21.88 12.27
C GLU A 598 19.13 22.13 11.03
N GLY A 599 17.95 21.49 10.98
CA GLY A 599 16.96 21.75 9.94
C GLY A 599 15.56 21.25 10.28
N GLU A 600 14.55 22.13 10.18
CA GLU A 600 13.15 21.85 10.55
C GLU A 600 12.54 20.67 9.77
N GLU A 601 12.88 20.57 8.48
CA GLU A 601 12.42 19.52 7.55
C GLU A 601 12.97 18.13 7.89
N GLY A 602 13.97 18.05 8.78
CA GLY A 602 14.46 16.77 9.28
C GLY A 602 15.25 15.92 8.28
N TRP A 603 15.83 16.52 7.24
CA TRP A 603 16.64 15.81 6.23
C TRP A 603 18.14 15.81 6.56
N GLY A 604 18.51 15.78 7.84
CA GLY A 604 19.91 15.73 8.25
C GLY A 604 20.56 14.39 7.93
N TYR A 605 21.85 14.41 7.58
CA TYR A 605 22.69 13.21 7.52
C TYR A 605 24.02 13.43 8.22
N ALA A 606 24.58 12.35 8.74
CA ALA A 606 25.95 12.27 9.19
C ALA A 606 26.67 11.11 8.49
N LYS A 607 27.76 11.40 7.79
CA LYS A 607 28.65 10.40 7.16
C LYS A 607 29.87 10.21 8.04
N LEU A 608 29.94 9.05 8.70
CA LEU A 608 31.03 8.61 9.57
C LEU A 608 32.05 7.84 8.72
N GLN A 609 33.06 8.55 8.20
CA GLN A 609 34.10 7.97 7.36
C GLN A 609 35.11 7.21 8.23
N LEU A 610 35.20 5.89 8.02
CA LEU A 610 36.05 5.03 8.82
C LEU A 610 37.50 5.17 8.38
N GLY A 611 38.42 5.28 9.35
CA GLY A 611 39.86 5.48 9.12
C GLY A 611 40.57 4.23 8.57
N GLU A 612 41.90 4.21 8.63
CA GLU A 612 42.67 3.00 8.26
C GLU A 612 42.41 1.87 9.28
N GLY A 613 42.19 0.65 8.78
CA GLY A 613 41.92 -0.53 9.61
C GLY A 613 41.13 -1.58 8.84
N THR A 614 40.83 -2.70 9.50
CA THR A 614 39.96 -3.75 8.98
C THR A 614 38.75 -4.02 9.86
N GLN A 615 38.66 -3.42 11.05
CA GLN A 615 37.62 -3.64 12.03
C GLN A 615 37.23 -2.34 12.75
N TRP A 616 35.93 -2.12 12.91
CA TRP A 616 35.35 -0.99 13.63
C TRP A 616 34.14 -1.45 14.43
N GLN A 617 33.84 -0.70 15.48
CA GLN A 617 32.70 -0.91 16.33
C GLN A 617 31.90 0.37 16.47
N LEU A 618 30.59 0.29 16.30
CA LEU A 618 29.65 1.38 16.54
C LEU A 618 28.70 0.98 17.68
N THR A 619 28.41 1.92 18.57
CA THR A 619 27.39 1.77 19.62
C THR A 619 26.36 2.88 19.53
N ILE A 620 25.10 2.54 19.75
CA ILE A 620 23.97 3.46 19.80
C ILE A 620 23.34 3.36 21.18
N GLU A 621 23.06 4.49 21.81
CA GLU A 621 22.40 4.58 23.10
C GLU A 621 21.25 5.58 23.02
N ASP A 622 20.06 5.15 23.45
CA ASP A 622 18.93 6.05 23.71
C ASP A 622 19.15 6.76 25.07
N SER A 623 19.24 8.09 25.06
CA SER A 623 19.43 8.87 26.28
C SER A 623 18.14 9.04 27.08
N VAL A 624 16.99 8.68 26.52
CA VAL A 624 15.72 8.64 27.23
C VAL A 624 15.60 7.31 27.96
N GLU A 625 15.31 7.36 29.26
CA GLU A 625 15.13 6.16 30.07
C GLU A 625 13.97 5.31 29.52
N VAL A 626 14.30 4.19 28.90
CA VAL A 626 13.32 3.22 28.42
C VAL A 626 12.78 2.49 29.66
N SER A 627 11.59 2.89 30.12
CA SER A 627 10.93 2.23 31.25
C SER A 627 10.85 0.71 30.99
N GLU A 628 11.54 -0.07 31.81
CA GLU A 628 11.44 -1.54 31.77
C GLU A 628 9.99 -1.91 32.06
N ILE A 629 9.26 -2.39 31.05
CA ILE A 629 8.04 -3.14 31.29
C ILE A 629 8.44 -4.38 32.09
N ALA A 630 7.55 -4.84 32.98
CA ALA A 630 7.65 -6.15 33.62
C ALA A 630 8.16 -7.19 32.61
N ARG A 631 9.39 -7.66 32.83
CA ARG A 631 10.03 -8.64 31.96
C ARG A 631 9.13 -9.86 31.91
N LEU A 632 8.78 -10.30 30.71
CA LEU A 632 8.18 -11.62 30.52
C LEU A 632 9.08 -12.66 31.22
N SER A 633 8.46 -13.67 31.83
CA SER A 633 9.20 -14.81 32.33
C SER A 633 9.66 -15.65 31.15
N ILE A 634 10.77 -15.24 30.54
CA ILE A 634 11.40 -15.98 29.45
C ILE A 634 12.21 -17.10 30.09
N ASP A 635 11.77 -18.33 29.86
CA ASP A 635 12.50 -19.52 30.28
C ASP A 635 13.95 -19.47 29.76
N ARG A 636 14.91 -19.84 30.61
CA ARG A 636 16.28 -20.19 30.19
C ARG A 636 16.37 -21.61 29.61
N GLN A 637 15.22 -22.23 29.31
CA GLN A 637 15.16 -23.59 28.82
C GLN A 637 15.83 -23.66 27.44
N PRO A 638 16.66 -24.68 27.19
CA PRO A 638 17.29 -24.85 25.90
C PRO A 638 16.21 -25.11 24.83
N THR A 639 16.26 -24.34 23.74
CA THR A 639 15.53 -24.67 22.51
C THR A 639 15.88 -26.09 22.04
N PRO A 640 15.01 -26.78 21.29
CA PRO A 640 15.28 -28.12 20.82
C PRO A 640 16.65 -28.20 20.13
N VAL A 641 17.43 -29.23 20.47
CA VAL A 641 18.73 -29.48 19.86
C VAL A 641 18.52 -30.46 18.71
N LEU A 642 18.74 -29.97 17.50
CA LEU A 642 18.57 -30.72 16.26
C LEU A 642 19.96 -30.99 15.66
N ASP A 643 20.34 -32.27 15.61
CA ASP A 643 21.53 -32.75 14.91
C ASP A 643 21.03 -33.58 13.74
N LEU A 644 20.67 -32.89 12.64
CA LEU A 644 19.97 -33.45 11.48
C LEU A 644 20.83 -33.36 10.21
N PRO A 645 20.65 -34.26 9.23
CA PRO A 645 21.43 -34.23 7.99
C PRO A 645 21.25 -32.98 7.10
N ASN A 646 20.15 -32.24 7.26
CA ASN A 646 19.88 -31.00 6.52
C ASN A 646 20.01 -29.77 7.44
N GLU A 647 21.04 -28.96 7.20
CA GLU A 647 21.32 -27.75 7.99
C GLU A 647 20.22 -26.68 7.82
N ARG A 648 19.68 -26.49 6.60
CA ARG A 648 18.61 -25.51 6.33
C ARG A 648 17.35 -25.79 7.15
N PHE A 649 17.04 -27.06 7.39
CA PHE A 649 15.92 -27.45 8.24
C PHE A 649 16.12 -26.91 9.67
N THR A 650 17.31 -27.13 10.22
CA THR A 650 17.67 -26.68 11.56
C THR A 650 17.71 -25.15 11.66
N GLU A 651 18.30 -24.47 10.67
CA GLU A 651 18.34 -23.01 10.61
C GLU A 651 16.94 -22.41 10.50
N SER A 652 16.10 -22.92 9.59
CA SER A 652 14.70 -22.50 9.46
C SER A 652 13.96 -22.62 10.79
N PHE A 653 14.08 -23.79 11.44
CA PHE A 653 13.41 -24.11 12.70
C PHE A 653 13.82 -23.13 13.80
N GLN A 654 15.12 -22.91 13.99
CA GLN A 654 15.62 -22.00 15.02
C GLN A 654 15.24 -20.54 14.73
N ASN A 655 15.30 -20.12 13.48
CA ASN A 655 14.95 -18.75 13.10
C ASN A 655 13.47 -18.44 13.36
N GLN A 656 12.55 -19.39 13.14
CA GLN A 656 11.14 -19.17 13.45
C GLN A 656 10.91 -18.90 14.94
N ILE A 657 11.62 -19.62 15.83
CA ILE A 657 11.55 -19.39 17.28
C ILE A 657 11.96 -17.95 17.59
N GLU A 658 13.06 -17.47 17.01
CA GLU A 658 13.54 -16.11 17.28
C GLU A 658 12.61 -15.03 16.74
N HIS A 659 12.05 -15.20 15.54
CA HIS A 659 11.07 -14.26 14.98
C HIS A 659 9.83 -14.15 15.86
N LEU A 660 9.25 -15.29 16.26
CA LEU A 660 8.09 -15.32 17.15
C LEU A 660 8.40 -14.62 18.49
N ARG A 661 9.55 -14.91 19.10
CA ARG A 661 9.96 -14.27 20.37
C ARG A 661 10.14 -12.76 20.22
N MET A 662 10.87 -12.31 19.19
CA MET A 662 11.14 -10.89 18.96
C MET A 662 9.87 -10.11 18.53
N GLY A 663 8.86 -10.80 17.97
CA GLY A 663 7.56 -10.24 17.62
C GLY A 663 6.66 -9.89 18.82
N ILE A 664 6.86 -10.51 19.98
CA ILE A 664 6.01 -10.31 21.16
C ILE A 664 6.10 -8.88 21.70
N VAL A 665 4.94 -8.29 22.01
CA VAL A 665 4.77 -6.95 22.59
C VAL A 665 4.05 -7.07 23.93
N GLY A 666 4.68 -6.62 25.02
CA GLY A 666 4.13 -6.85 26.36
C GLY A 666 3.88 -8.34 26.57
N ARG A 667 2.61 -8.73 26.75
CA ARG A 667 2.19 -10.13 26.91
C ARG A 667 1.34 -10.65 25.75
N GLN A 668 1.57 -10.09 24.56
CA GLN A 668 0.74 -10.34 23.40
C GLN A 668 1.55 -10.74 22.18
N THR A 669 1.02 -11.70 21.44
CA THR A 669 1.45 -12.06 20.10
C THR A 669 0.97 -11.01 19.08
N ARG A 670 1.48 -11.10 17.85
CA ARG A 670 1.14 -10.21 16.72
C ARG A 670 1.06 -11.04 15.43
N PRO A 671 0.10 -10.77 14.52
CA PRO A 671 0.02 -11.48 13.23
C PRO A 671 1.30 -11.40 12.39
N GLY A 672 1.97 -10.26 12.44
CA GLY A 672 3.23 -9.99 11.78
C GLY A 672 3.97 -8.87 12.49
N GLU A 673 4.92 -8.26 11.80
CA GLU A 673 5.77 -7.24 12.40
C GLU A 673 4.96 -6.14 13.13
N PRO A 674 5.39 -5.70 14.34
CA PRO A 674 4.48 -4.99 15.24
C PRO A 674 4.13 -3.54 14.86
N THR A 675 4.78 -2.96 13.86
CA THR A 675 4.45 -1.60 13.39
C THR A 675 3.20 -1.62 12.50
N ASN A 676 3.10 -2.56 11.56
CA ASN A 676 1.91 -2.78 10.74
C ASN A 676 0.76 -3.34 11.59
N TYR A 677 1.07 -4.28 12.48
CA TYR A 677 0.13 -4.89 13.42
C TYR A 677 0.37 -4.48 14.87
N PRO A 678 -0.11 -3.30 15.29
CA PRO A 678 0.00 -2.86 16.68
C PRO A 678 -1.14 -3.40 17.57
N LEU A 679 -1.60 -4.62 17.28
CA LEU A 679 -2.71 -5.26 17.96
C LEU A 679 -2.55 -6.78 17.91
N PRO A 680 -3.05 -7.51 18.92
CA PRO A 680 -3.11 -8.96 18.88
C PRO A 680 -4.27 -9.44 18.00
N TRP A 681 -4.10 -10.60 17.39
CA TRP A 681 -5.17 -11.30 16.67
C TRP A 681 -5.27 -12.73 17.18
N LEU A 682 -6.47 -13.12 17.60
CA LEU A 682 -6.64 -14.36 18.34
C LEU A 682 -6.29 -15.59 17.49
N ARG A 683 -6.76 -15.64 16.24
CA ARG A 683 -6.48 -16.77 15.35
C ARG A 683 -4.97 -16.99 15.19
N ASP A 684 -4.26 -15.97 14.74
CA ASP A 684 -2.82 -15.97 14.49
C ASP A 684 -2.04 -16.34 15.76
N GLY A 685 -2.36 -15.65 16.85
CA GLY A 685 -1.68 -15.85 18.12
C GLY A 685 -1.89 -17.23 18.73
N ALA A 686 -3.00 -17.91 18.44
CA ALA A 686 -3.21 -19.29 18.90
C ALA A 686 -2.15 -20.23 18.33
N TYR A 687 -1.82 -20.09 17.03
CA TYR A 687 -0.74 -20.85 16.40
C TYR A 687 0.63 -20.46 16.96
N GLU A 688 0.89 -19.16 17.14
CA GLU A 688 2.16 -18.67 17.71
C GLU A 688 2.42 -19.24 19.12
N VAL A 689 1.40 -19.25 19.99
CA VAL A 689 1.49 -19.80 21.35
C VAL A 689 1.81 -21.31 21.32
N VAL A 690 1.11 -22.08 20.48
CA VAL A 690 1.35 -23.53 20.38
C VAL A 690 2.72 -23.81 19.77
N ALA A 691 3.16 -23.02 18.78
CA ALA A 691 4.48 -23.16 18.16
C ALA A 691 5.61 -22.94 19.17
N LEU A 692 5.54 -21.85 19.95
CA LEU A 692 6.50 -21.58 21.02
C LEU A 692 6.48 -22.69 22.08
N LEU A 693 5.30 -23.19 22.45
CA LEU A 693 5.15 -24.27 23.41
C LEU A 693 5.86 -25.56 22.98
N GLN A 694 5.72 -25.98 21.72
CA GLN A 694 6.35 -27.20 21.18
C GLN A 694 7.89 -27.13 21.20
N THR A 695 8.45 -25.91 21.29
CA THR A 695 9.90 -25.67 21.38
C THR A 695 10.41 -25.47 22.81
N GLY A 696 9.60 -25.81 23.82
CA GLY A 696 10.01 -25.76 25.23
C GLY A 696 9.91 -24.38 25.89
N GLN A 697 9.32 -23.38 25.23
CA GLN A 697 9.07 -22.04 25.78
C GLN A 697 7.81 -22.04 26.68
N ILE A 698 7.78 -22.91 27.69
CA ILE A 698 6.55 -23.26 28.43
C ILE A 698 6.03 -22.08 29.26
N GLU A 699 6.88 -21.42 30.05
CA GLU A 699 6.44 -20.29 30.88
C GLU A 699 6.04 -19.09 30.02
N LEU A 700 6.73 -18.86 28.89
CA LEU A 700 6.35 -17.84 27.92
C LEU A 700 4.96 -18.13 27.33
N ALA A 701 4.73 -19.34 26.84
CA ALA A 701 3.44 -19.75 26.30
C ALA A 701 2.32 -19.64 27.35
N LYS A 702 2.61 -19.97 28.62
CA LYS A 702 1.69 -19.80 29.75
C LYS A 702 1.37 -18.33 30.05
N GLU A 703 2.34 -17.43 29.96
CA GLU A 703 2.10 -15.99 30.13
C GLU A 703 1.24 -15.40 29.00
N LEU A 704 1.49 -15.82 27.75
CA LEU A 704 0.72 -15.42 26.57
C LEU A 704 -0.70 -15.97 26.60
N ALA A 705 -0.89 -17.21 27.07
CA ALA A 705 -2.18 -17.88 27.19
C ALA A 705 -3.18 -17.13 28.09
N ILE A 706 -2.72 -16.27 29.00
CA ILE A 706 -3.61 -15.55 29.91
C ILE A 706 -4.56 -14.61 29.17
N ASP A 707 -4.09 -13.89 28.15
CA ASP A 707 -4.95 -13.00 27.35
C ASP A 707 -6.04 -13.81 26.60
N PHE A 708 -5.69 -15.01 26.11
CA PHE A 708 -6.64 -15.93 25.47
C PHE A 708 -7.70 -16.47 26.43
N ALA A 709 -7.34 -16.71 27.69
CA ALA A 709 -8.27 -17.15 28.72
C ALA A 709 -9.22 -16.00 29.11
N GLU A 710 -8.67 -14.82 29.41
CA GLU A 710 -9.42 -13.70 29.96
C GLU A 710 -10.31 -13.01 28.93
N GLN A 711 -9.90 -12.95 27.65
CA GLN A 711 -10.64 -12.30 26.58
C GLN A 711 -11.31 -13.32 25.66
N ASP A 712 -12.57 -13.07 25.29
CA ASP A 712 -13.32 -13.99 24.39
C ASP A 712 -13.11 -13.69 22.92
N PHE A 713 -12.88 -12.42 22.58
CA PHE A 713 -12.68 -11.96 21.22
C PHE A 713 -11.66 -10.82 21.19
N PHE A 714 -10.70 -10.91 20.29
CA PHE A 714 -9.79 -9.83 19.92
C PHE A 714 -9.20 -10.09 18.52
N GLY A 715 -8.96 -9.02 17.78
CA GLY A 715 -8.50 -9.07 16.39
C GLY A 715 -9.00 -7.86 15.60
N GLY A 716 -8.33 -7.57 14.49
CA GLY A 716 -8.56 -6.35 13.71
C GLY A 716 -9.95 -6.24 13.08
N PHE A 717 -10.66 -7.35 12.91
CA PHE A 717 -12.01 -7.40 12.29
C PHE A 717 -13.16 -7.52 13.29
N GLY A 718 -12.88 -7.28 14.58
CA GLY A 718 -13.83 -7.47 15.66
C GLY A 718 -13.99 -8.94 16.05
N PRO A 719 -15.11 -9.33 16.69
CA PRO A 719 -15.33 -10.72 17.09
C PRO A 719 -15.59 -11.62 15.87
N GLU A 720 -14.86 -12.75 15.83
CA GLU A 720 -14.94 -13.75 14.77
C GLU A 720 -15.35 -15.12 15.36
N ALA A 721 -16.06 -15.95 14.60
CA ALA A 721 -16.65 -17.19 15.10
C ALA A 721 -15.66 -18.35 15.31
N ASP A 722 -14.48 -18.27 14.70
CA ASP A 722 -13.36 -19.20 14.88
C ASP A 722 -12.66 -19.03 16.24
N ALA A 723 -12.75 -17.85 16.84
CA ALA A 723 -12.02 -17.48 18.04
C ALA A 723 -12.22 -18.42 19.24
N PRO A 724 -13.46 -18.80 19.66
CA PRO A 724 -13.63 -19.66 20.82
C PRO A 724 -12.95 -21.02 20.66
N GLY A 725 -13.00 -21.61 19.45
CA GLY A 725 -12.42 -22.92 19.16
C GLY A 725 -10.89 -22.90 19.22
N LEU A 726 -10.27 -21.93 18.54
CA LEU A 726 -8.82 -21.77 18.51
C LEU A 726 -8.24 -21.37 19.88
N ALA A 727 -8.94 -20.51 20.63
CA ALA A 727 -8.54 -20.17 21.99
C ALA A 727 -8.53 -21.40 22.91
N ILE A 728 -9.59 -22.23 22.87
CA ILE A 728 -9.62 -23.46 23.68
C ILE A 728 -8.48 -24.41 23.29
N TRP A 729 -8.23 -24.59 21.99
CA TRP A 729 -7.14 -25.44 21.51
C TRP A 729 -5.78 -24.99 22.07
N ALA A 730 -5.42 -23.70 21.90
CA ALA A 730 -4.15 -23.19 22.41
C ALA A 730 -4.05 -23.28 23.95
N LEU A 731 -5.12 -22.93 24.66
CA LEU A 731 -5.16 -23.00 26.13
C LEU A 731 -4.98 -24.43 26.64
N GLU A 732 -5.61 -25.41 25.99
CA GLU A 732 -5.50 -26.81 26.37
C GLU A 732 -4.13 -27.40 26.04
N GLU A 733 -3.52 -27.04 24.91
CA GLU A 733 -2.15 -27.45 24.60
C GLU A 733 -1.18 -26.94 25.68
N VAL A 734 -1.29 -25.66 26.07
CA VAL A 734 -0.50 -25.08 27.17
C VAL A 734 -0.79 -25.78 28.49
N ALA A 735 -2.06 -26.00 28.83
CA ALA A 735 -2.45 -26.65 30.09
C ALA A 735 -1.93 -28.09 30.20
N ALA A 736 -2.06 -28.87 29.14
CA ALA A 736 -1.53 -30.23 29.07
C ALA A 736 -0.01 -30.27 29.22
N GLN A 737 0.70 -29.26 28.69
CA GLN A 737 2.16 -29.18 28.78
C GLN A 737 2.67 -28.69 30.15
N VAL A 738 1.99 -27.70 30.74
CA VAL A 738 2.30 -27.19 32.09
C VAL A 738 2.00 -28.25 33.15
N ASN A 739 0.95 -29.06 32.95
CA ASN A 739 0.54 -30.15 33.82
C ASN A 739 0.42 -29.75 35.32
N ASP A 740 -0.11 -28.55 35.58
CA ASP A 740 -0.36 -28.02 36.92
C ASP A 740 -1.88 -27.99 37.21
N PRO A 741 -2.37 -28.80 38.15
CA PRO A 741 -3.78 -28.80 38.54
C PRO A 741 -4.31 -27.43 39.02
N THR A 742 -3.44 -26.55 39.49
CA THR A 742 -3.82 -25.18 39.88
C THR A 742 -4.10 -24.32 38.67
N PHE A 743 -3.28 -24.45 37.62
CA PHE A 743 -3.50 -23.79 36.35
C PHE A 743 -4.76 -24.31 35.65
N ASP A 744 -4.97 -25.64 35.63
CA ASP A 744 -6.19 -26.26 35.10
C ASP A 744 -7.46 -25.70 35.81
N ARG A 745 -7.45 -25.62 37.14
CA ARG A 745 -8.56 -25.06 37.92
C ARG A 745 -8.80 -23.58 37.63
N TRP A 746 -7.74 -22.82 37.38
CA TRP A 746 -7.85 -21.40 37.00
C TRP A 746 -8.42 -21.24 35.59
N LEU A 747 -8.01 -22.08 34.64
CA LEU A 747 -8.51 -22.07 33.26
C LEU A 747 -9.97 -22.48 33.13
N TRP A 748 -10.45 -23.38 33.99
CA TRP A 748 -11.79 -23.97 33.91
C TRP A 748 -12.94 -22.99 33.58
N PRO A 749 -13.16 -21.89 34.33
CA PRO A 749 -14.26 -20.96 34.03
C PRO A 749 -14.14 -20.31 32.64
N HIS A 750 -12.93 -20.13 32.12
CA HIS A 750 -12.69 -19.56 30.79
C HIS A 750 -13.00 -20.58 29.68
N ILE A 751 -12.54 -21.83 29.85
CA ILE A 751 -12.81 -22.93 28.92
C ILE A 751 -14.31 -23.23 28.87
N GLN A 752 -14.97 -23.31 30.02
CA GLN A 752 -16.41 -23.51 30.11
C GLN A 752 -17.15 -22.41 29.36
N ARG A 753 -16.83 -21.13 29.61
CA ARG A 753 -17.47 -19.99 28.95
C ARG A 753 -17.36 -20.05 27.42
N LYS A 754 -16.18 -20.38 26.89
CA LYS A 754 -15.93 -20.47 25.44
C LYS A 754 -16.61 -21.69 24.81
N ALA A 755 -16.58 -22.85 25.47
CA ALA A 755 -17.24 -24.06 25.00
C ALA A 755 -18.77 -23.89 24.94
N GLU A 756 -19.36 -23.26 25.97
CA GLU A 756 -20.79 -22.89 25.93
C GLU A 756 -21.11 -21.89 24.81
N PHE A 757 -20.18 -20.99 24.48
CA PHE A 757 -20.35 -20.08 23.35
C PHE A 757 -20.40 -20.84 22.01
N ILE A 758 -19.56 -21.86 21.82
CA ILE A 758 -19.62 -22.74 20.63
C ILE A 758 -20.98 -23.43 20.56
N LEU A 759 -21.48 -23.99 21.66
CA LEU A 759 -22.82 -24.61 21.70
C LEU A 759 -23.94 -23.60 21.39
N LYS A 760 -23.80 -22.35 21.86
CA LYS A 760 -24.73 -21.27 21.53
C LYS A 760 -24.74 -21.01 20.03
N MET A 761 -23.58 -20.91 19.38
CA MET A 761 -23.50 -20.72 17.94
C MET A 761 -24.09 -21.91 17.16
N LEU A 762 -23.90 -23.14 17.64
CA LEU A 762 -24.44 -24.36 17.00
C LEU A 762 -25.96 -24.48 17.05
N SER A 763 -26.60 -23.81 18.00
CA SER A 763 -28.05 -23.96 18.29
C SER A 763 -28.85 -22.67 18.09
N THR A 764 -28.21 -21.59 17.64
CA THR A 764 -28.88 -20.30 17.53
C THR A 764 -29.83 -20.23 16.34
N GLU A 765 -31.02 -19.68 16.57
CA GLU A 765 -32.02 -19.34 15.55
C GLU A 765 -32.01 -17.85 15.20
N GLU A 766 -31.19 -17.06 15.89
CA GLU A 766 -31.07 -15.60 15.73
C GLU A 766 -29.61 -15.21 15.46
N THR A 767 -29.40 -14.03 14.88
CA THR A 767 -28.05 -13.50 14.66
C THR A 767 -27.41 -13.10 15.99
N ILE A 768 -26.18 -13.57 16.24
CA ILE A 768 -25.37 -13.26 17.42
C ILE A 768 -24.44 -12.10 17.10
N TYR A 769 -24.52 -11.06 17.93
CA TYR A 769 -23.59 -9.93 17.94
C TYR A 769 -22.79 -9.87 19.23
N GLN A 770 -21.55 -9.39 19.15
CA GLN A 770 -20.70 -9.10 20.29
C GLN A 770 -20.03 -7.73 20.16
N GLY A 771 -19.84 -7.06 21.29
CA GLY A 771 -19.13 -5.78 21.33
C GLY A 771 -17.66 -5.93 20.94
N VAL A 772 -17.08 -4.86 20.41
CA VAL A 772 -15.64 -4.77 20.14
C VAL A 772 -14.94 -4.30 21.41
N THR A 773 -14.08 -5.14 21.97
CA THR A 773 -13.34 -4.85 23.21
C THR A 773 -11.84 -4.63 23.00
N ALA A 774 -11.34 -4.92 21.80
CA ALA A 774 -9.93 -4.78 21.42
C ALA A 774 -9.78 -3.80 20.24
N PRO A 775 -8.57 -3.28 19.98
CA PRO A 775 -8.30 -2.45 18.80
C PRO A 775 -8.70 -3.14 17.50
N ILE A 776 -9.21 -2.36 16.54
CA ILE A 776 -9.57 -2.81 15.19
C ILE A 776 -8.65 -2.17 14.16
N VAL A 777 -8.55 -2.78 12.98
CA VAL A 777 -7.87 -2.11 11.87
C VAL A 777 -8.70 -0.89 11.41
N PRO A 778 -8.08 0.25 11.07
CA PRO A 778 -8.79 1.48 10.73
C PRO A 778 -9.84 1.30 9.62
N LYS A 779 -9.55 0.47 8.60
CA LYS A 779 -10.48 0.22 7.48
C LYS A 779 -11.82 -0.40 7.89
N MET A 780 -11.93 -0.94 9.10
CA MET A 780 -13.15 -1.56 9.60
C MET A 780 -14.05 -0.59 10.36
N GLU A 781 -13.60 0.63 10.60
CA GLU A 781 -14.42 1.66 11.23
C GLU A 781 -15.69 1.93 10.38
N GLY A 782 -16.85 1.88 11.03
CA GLY A 782 -18.15 2.05 10.35
C GLY A 782 -18.67 0.84 9.58
N ASN A 783 -17.96 -0.30 9.57
CA ASN A 783 -18.47 -1.53 8.95
C ASN A 783 -19.72 -2.04 9.70
N PRO A 784 -20.87 -2.24 9.02
CA PRO A 784 -22.11 -2.68 9.66
C PRO A 784 -22.05 -4.11 10.24
N GLU A 785 -21.14 -4.96 9.75
CA GLU A 785 -20.92 -6.33 10.25
C GLU A 785 -19.81 -6.42 11.30
N LEU A 786 -19.28 -5.29 11.78
CA LEU A 786 -18.14 -5.28 12.71
C LEU A 786 -18.42 -6.12 13.97
N THR A 787 -19.62 -6.04 14.53
CA THR A 787 -20.02 -6.76 15.75
C THR A 787 -20.63 -8.14 15.50
N LEU A 788 -20.86 -8.51 14.23
CA LEU A 788 -21.46 -9.80 13.88
C LEU A 788 -20.51 -10.95 14.22
N VAL A 789 -21.01 -11.98 14.92
CA VAL A 789 -20.25 -13.21 15.19
C VAL A 789 -20.79 -14.37 14.38
N ALA A 790 -22.09 -14.66 14.49
CA ALA A 790 -22.72 -15.79 13.81
C ALA A 790 -24.16 -15.48 13.43
N GLU A 791 -24.59 -16.04 12.31
CA GLU A 791 -25.97 -16.08 11.86
C GLU A 791 -26.64 -17.38 12.35
N PRO A 792 -27.97 -17.55 12.15
CA PRO A 792 -28.65 -18.79 12.50
C PRO A 792 -27.93 -20.02 11.96
N ALA A 793 -27.75 -21.03 12.81
CA ALA A 793 -27.09 -22.26 12.44
C ALA A 793 -27.85 -22.98 11.31
N ARG A 794 -27.12 -23.67 10.43
CA ARG A 794 -27.68 -24.34 9.26
C ARG A 794 -27.09 -25.74 9.12
N ASP A 795 -27.94 -26.74 8.94
CA ASP A 795 -27.53 -28.14 8.71
C ASP A 795 -26.60 -28.71 9.80
N GLY A 796 -26.76 -28.25 11.05
CA GLY A 796 -25.90 -28.64 12.17
C GLY A 796 -24.53 -27.95 12.19
N LEU A 797 -24.35 -26.90 11.38
CA LEU A 797 -23.12 -26.12 11.26
C LEU A 797 -23.33 -24.67 11.69
N ILE A 798 -22.30 -24.08 12.30
CA ILE A 798 -22.20 -22.66 12.61
C ILE A 798 -22.05 -21.88 11.31
N VAL A 799 -22.90 -20.87 11.11
CA VAL A 799 -22.77 -19.88 10.04
C VAL A 799 -22.06 -18.65 10.61
N GLY A 800 -20.74 -18.74 10.77
CA GLY A 800 -19.92 -17.76 11.49
C GLY A 800 -19.22 -16.75 10.58
N LYS A 801 -19.07 -15.50 11.04
CA LYS A 801 -18.21 -14.50 10.41
C LYS A 801 -16.75 -14.80 10.73
N MET A 802 -15.91 -14.87 9.71
CA MET A 802 -14.45 -14.86 9.80
C MET A 802 -13.91 -14.26 8.50
N ASP A 803 -12.92 -13.38 8.64
CA ASP A 803 -12.26 -12.66 7.55
C ASP A 803 -13.25 -11.97 6.59
N ASN A 804 -14.25 -11.30 7.18
CA ASN A 804 -15.33 -10.60 6.49
C ASN A 804 -16.20 -11.49 5.57
N HIS A 805 -16.18 -12.82 5.72
CA HIS A 805 -17.08 -13.75 5.02
C HIS A 805 -17.56 -14.88 5.94
N ARG A 806 -18.16 -15.95 5.36
CA ARG A 806 -18.72 -17.11 6.10
C ARG A 806 -18.04 -18.44 5.72
N PRO A 807 -16.80 -18.71 6.16
CA PRO A 807 -16.15 -19.99 5.87
C PRO A 807 -16.71 -21.11 6.75
N ILE A 808 -17.82 -21.70 6.30
CA ILE A 808 -18.57 -22.70 7.06
C ILE A 808 -17.66 -23.83 7.54
N LEU A 809 -16.90 -24.48 6.67
CA LEU A 809 -16.10 -25.65 7.07
C LEU A 809 -14.94 -25.30 7.99
N PHE A 810 -14.30 -24.14 7.84
CA PHE A 810 -13.21 -23.72 8.72
C PHE A 810 -13.68 -23.45 10.16
N VAL A 811 -14.71 -22.61 10.33
CA VAL A 811 -15.25 -22.24 11.66
C VAL A 811 -15.69 -23.48 12.43
N ASN A 812 -16.33 -24.43 11.73
CA ASN A 812 -16.81 -25.66 12.34
C ASN A 812 -15.67 -26.66 12.63
N ALA A 813 -14.61 -26.69 11.83
CA ALA A 813 -13.43 -27.53 12.10
C ALA A 813 -12.72 -27.11 13.39
N VAL A 814 -12.45 -25.81 13.56
CA VAL A 814 -11.79 -25.31 14.78
C VAL A 814 -12.71 -25.38 16.00
N SER A 815 -14.02 -25.22 15.82
CA SER A 815 -15.02 -25.43 16.88
C SER A 815 -15.09 -26.90 17.32
N TYR A 816 -14.97 -27.85 16.39
CA TYR A 816 -14.85 -29.28 16.70
C TYR A 816 -13.62 -29.55 17.58
N ARG A 817 -12.45 -29.04 17.16
CA ARG A 817 -11.20 -29.16 17.93
C ARG A 817 -11.34 -28.58 19.33
N GLY A 818 -11.88 -27.36 19.43
CA GLY A 818 -12.14 -26.69 20.70
C GLY A 818 -13.06 -27.47 21.64
N LEU A 819 -14.17 -28.04 21.16
CA LEU A 819 -15.06 -28.85 22.01
C LEU A 819 -14.39 -30.13 22.52
N MET A 820 -13.56 -30.76 21.69
CA MET A 820 -12.82 -31.96 22.08
C MET A 820 -11.73 -31.66 23.11
N ASP A 821 -11.05 -30.52 22.99
CA ASP A 821 -10.04 -30.05 23.95
C ASP A 821 -10.66 -29.55 25.26
N ALA A 822 -11.81 -28.86 25.19
CA ALA A 822 -12.58 -28.52 26.39
C ALA A 822 -12.98 -29.77 27.18
N ALA A 823 -13.38 -30.84 26.47
CA ALA A 823 -13.72 -32.10 27.10
C ALA A 823 -12.52 -32.80 27.75
N ALA A 824 -11.31 -32.68 27.17
CA ALA A 824 -10.09 -33.23 27.75
C ALA A 824 -9.72 -32.55 29.09
N LEU A 825 -9.77 -31.22 29.16
CA LEU A 825 -9.59 -30.50 30.43
C LEU A 825 -10.69 -30.84 31.44
N ALA A 826 -11.94 -30.93 30.99
CA ALA A 826 -13.06 -31.29 31.84
C ALA A 826 -12.83 -32.65 32.53
N GLU A 827 -12.27 -33.64 31.83
CA GLU A 827 -11.91 -34.92 32.43
C GLU A 827 -10.79 -34.82 33.45
N ARG A 828 -9.73 -34.04 33.19
CA ARG A 828 -8.67 -33.82 34.17
C ARG A 828 -9.17 -33.20 35.48
N LEU A 829 -10.30 -32.48 35.42
CA LEU A 829 -10.95 -31.82 36.55
C LEU A 829 -12.18 -32.56 37.10
N ASP A 830 -12.38 -33.82 36.71
CA ASP A 830 -13.53 -34.66 37.12
C ASP A 830 -14.91 -34.04 36.80
N LYS A 831 -15.00 -33.23 35.72
CA LYS A 831 -16.24 -32.63 35.19
C LYS A 831 -16.91 -33.53 34.15
N THR A 832 -17.20 -34.77 34.54
CA THR A 832 -17.61 -35.85 33.63
C THR A 832 -18.87 -35.55 32.82
N GLU A 833 -19.80 -34.76 33.35
CA GLU A 833 -21.03 -34.38 32.63
C GLU A 833 -20.74 -33.40 31.48
N ASP A 834 -19.95 -32.36 31.75
CA ASP A 834 -19.52 -31.39 30.74
C ASP A 834 -18.65 -32.05 29.67
N ALA A 835 -17.69 -32.90 30.07
CA ALA A 835 -16.87 -33.67 29.14
C ALA A 835 -17.71 -34.52 28.17
N ARG A 836 -18.71 -35.24 28.70
CA ARG A 836 -19.62 -36.06 27.87
C ARG A 836 -20.45 -35.20 26.93
N ARG A 837 -20.99 -34.08 27.42
CA ARG A 837 -21.83 -33.16 26.65
C ARG A 837 -21.05 -32.55 25.48
N TRP A 838 -19.86 -32.01 25.73
CA TRP A 838 -19.04 -31.38 24.68
C TRP A 838 -18.51 -32.39 23.66
N ARG A 839 -18.12 -33.61 24.07
CA ARG A 839 -17.77 -34.66 23.10
C ARG A 839 -18.94 -35.08 22.22
N THR A 840 -20.13 -35.20 22.81
CA THR A 840 -21.33 -35.55 22.04
C THR A 840 -21.60 -34.48 20.97
N ALA A 841 -21.52 -33.20 21.34
CA ALA A 841 -21.65 -32.09 20.40
C ALA A 841 -20.54 -32.10 19.33
N ALA A 842 -19.29 -32.36 19.71
CA ALA A 842 -18.18 -32.46 18.76
C ALA A 842 -18.38 -33.58 17.74
N VAL A 843 -18.82 -34.78 18.16
CA VAL A 843 -19.10 -35.89 17.24
C VAL A 843 -20.23 -35.55 16.27
N GLN A 844 -21.30 -34.90 16.74
CA GLN A 844 -22.38 -34.42 15.87
C GLN A 844 -21.89 -33.37 14.87
N LEU A 845 -21.06 -32.43 15.33
CA LEU A 845 -20.47 -31.39 14.50
C LEU A 845 -19.53 -31.98 13.43
N GLN A 846 -18.72 -32.98 13.78
CA GLN A 846 -17.86 -33.68 12.82
C GLN A 846 -18.69 -34.37 11.73
N GLN A 847 -19.80 -35.02 12.09
CA GLN A 847 -20.69 -35.64 11.11
C GLN A 847 -21.33 -34.58 10.19
N ALA A 848 -21.79 -33.47 10.75
CA ALA A 848 -22.33 -32.35 9.96
C ALA A 848 -21.27 -31.77 9.00
N TRP A 849 -20.03 -31.61 9.47
CA TRP A 849 -18.91 -31.14 8.67
C TRP A 849 -18.62 -32.08 7.49
N GLN A 850 -18.54 -33.39 7.75
CA GLN A 850 -18.31 -34.41 6.73
C GLN A 850 -19.42 -34.44 5.68
N ASN A 851 -20.68 -34.28 6.10
CA ASN A 851 -21.82 -34.17 5.18
C ASN A 851 -21.80 -32.87 4.35
N GLY A 852 -21.22 -31.80 4.91
CA GLY A 852 -21.03 -30.50 4.30
C GLY A 852 -19.77 -30.37 3.45
N PHE A 853 -18.86 -31.36 3.48
CA PHE A 853 -17.63 -31.36 2.68
C PHE A 853 -17.92 -31.67 1.20
N LYS A 854 -18.56 -30.73 0.53
CA LYS A 854 -18.91 -30.72 -0.89
C LYS A 854 -19.13 -29.28 -1.38
N PRO A 855 -19.12 -29.01 -2.69
CA PRO A 855 -19.39 -27.67 -3.20
C PRO A 855 -20.79 -27.17 -2.84
N PRO A 856 -20.97 -25.85 -2.59
CA PRO A 856 -19.94 -24.80 -2.64
C PRO A 856 -19.02 -24.71 -1.41
N GLU A 857 -19.35 -25.36 -0.30
CA GLU A 857 -18.64 -25.21 0.97
C GLU A 857 -17.17 -25.70 0.90
N SER A 858 -16.90 -26.79 0.18
CA SER A 858 -15.54 -27.33 -0.01
C SER A 858 -14.67 -26.54 -0.99
N ASP A 859 -15.25 -25.58 -1.74
CA ASP A 859 -14.49 -24.73 -2.66
C ASP A 859 -13.71 -23.61 -1.94
N ASN A 860 -14.05 -23.36 -0.66
CA ASN A 860 -13.33 -22.37 0.15
C ASN A 860 -11.94 -22.88 0.53
N GLU A 861 -10.89 -22.11 0.22
CA GLU A 861 -9.50 -22.45 0.51
C GLU A 861 -9.21 -22.68 2.01
N ARG A 862 -9.92 -22.01 2.92
CA ARG A 862 -9.73 -22.16 4.38
C ARG A 862 -10.10 -23.56 4.86
N THR A 863 -10.88 -24.31 4.09
CA THR A 863 -11.17 -25.73 4.39
C THR A 863 -9.89 -26.58 4.43
N TYR A 864 -8.91 -26.25 3.58
CA TYR A 864 -7.70 -27.05 3.38
C TYR A 864 -6.56 -26.69 4.34
N ILE A 865 -6.78 -25.73 5.23
CA ILE A 865 -5.84 -25.41 6.31
C ILE A 865 -6.30 -25.93 7.68
N SER A 866 -7.49 -26.56 7.75
CA SER A 866 -8.11 -26.96 9.02
C SER A 866 -8.69 -28.37 9.02
N GLY A 867 -8.50 -29.17 7.96
CA GLY A 867 -9.17 -30.46 7.78
C GLY A 867 -8.63 -31.58 8.68
N LEU A 868 -7.34 -31.88 8.56
CA LEU A 868 -6.61 -32.82 9.43
C LEU A 868 -5.75 -32.06 10.42
N TRP A 869 -4.86 -31.21 9.93
CA TRP A 869 -4.17 -30.23 10.76
C TRP A 869 -5.05 -28.99 10.96
N PRO A 870 -5.17 -28.42 12.19
CA PRO A 870 -4.86 -29.03 13.49
C PRO A 870 -6.03 -29.86 14.07
N THR A 871 -7.14 -30.01 13.33
CA THR A 871 -8.43 -30.36 13.93
C THR A 871 -8.78 -31.85 13.93
N TRP A 872 -8.29 -32.62 12.96
CA TRP A 872 -8.68 -34.00 12.65
C TRP A 872 -10.17 -34.19 12.26
N VAL A 873 -10.90 -33.12 11.94
CA VAL A 873 -12.34 -33.22 11.60
C VAL A 873 -12.59 -34.06 10.34
N ALA A 874 -11.68 -34.01 9.37
CA ALA A 874 -11.79 -34.67 8.08
C ALA A 874 -11.48 -36.18 8.09
N VAL A 875 -11.11 -36.77 9.23
CA VAL A 875 -10.68 -38.18 9.31
C VAL A 875 -11.67 -39.19 8.71
N GLY A 876 -12.98 -38.92 8.80
CA GLY A 876 -14.04 -39.78 8.25
C GLY A 876 -14.24 -39.68 6.74
N VAL A 877 -13.73 -38.62 6.11
CA VAL A 877 -13.78 -38.35 4.65
C VAL A 877 -12.36 -38.09 4.10
N ARG A 878 -11.38 -38.75 4.72
CA ARG A 878 -9.94 -38.59 4.45
C ARG A 878 -9.62 -38.75 2.96
N ASP A 879 -10.18 -39.76 2.33
CA ASP A 879 -9.81 -40.15 0.97
C ASP A 879 -10.35 -39.09 -0.01
N GLU A 880 -11.59 -38.62 0.18
CA GLU A 880 -12.16 -37.50 -0.57
C GLU A 880 -11.41 -36.19 -0.32
N PHE A 881 -10.96 -35.95 0.91
CA PHE A 881 -10.17 -34.77 1.27
C PHE A 881 -8.81 -34.79 0.56
N ALA A 882 -8.13 -35.94 0.53
CA ALA A 882 -6.87 -36.14 -0.18
C ALA A 882 -7.02 -35.95 -1.70
N GLU A 883 -8.13 -36.42 -2.30
CA GLU A 883 -8.44 -36.19 -3.71
C GLU A 883 -8.60 -34.69 -4.03
N GLN A 884 -9.31 -33.93 -3.18
CA GLN A 884 -9.47 -32.49 -3.40
C GLN A 884 -8.16 -31.72 -3.20
N LEU A 885 -7.35 -32.08 -2.20
CA LEU A 885 -5.99 -31.56 -2.04
C LEU A 885 -5.12 -31.86 -3.28
N GLN A 886 -5.23 -33.05 -3.85
CA GLN A 886 -4.50 -33.42 -5.07
C GLN A 886 -4.87 -32.53 -6.26
N GLN A 887 -6.17 -32.22 -6.41
CA GLN A 887 -6.65 -31.30 -7.45
C GLN A 887 -6.14 -29.87 -7.24
N ARG A 888 -6.08 -29.42 -5.99
CA ARG A 888 -5.49 -28.13 -5.62
C ARG A 888 -4.00 -28.07 -5.94
N TRP A 889 -3.24 -29.09 -5.56
CA TRP A 889 -1.82 -29.21 -5.88
C TRP A 889 -1.57 -29.05 -7.39
N GLN A 890 -2.30 -29.78 -8.24
CA GLN A 890 -2.17 -29.70 -9.70
C GLN A 890 -2.55 -28.32 -10.28
N ARG A 891 -3.46 -27.61 -9.62
CA ARG A 891 -3.90 -26.27 -10.02
C ARG A 891 -2.88 -25.20 -9.65
N LEU A 892 -2.29 -25.29 -8.46
CA LEU A 892 -1.38 -24.29 -7.90
C LEU A 892 0.06 -24.48 -8.37
N ARG A 893 0.48 -25.72 -8.67
CA ARG A 893 1.85 -26.07 -9.05
C ARG A 893 1.99 -26.33 -10.55
N ASP A 894 3.17 -26.04 -11.10
CA ASP A 894 3.56 -26.40 -12.46
C ASP A 894 4.28 -27.76 -12.51
N ASP A 895 4.73 -28.17 -13.71
CA ASP A 895 5.40 -29.46 -13.92
C ASP A 895 6.80 -29.54 -13.27
N ARG A 896 7.32 -28.41 -12.75
CA ARG A 896 8.56 -28.32 -11.98
C ARG A 896 8.29 -28.21 -10.47
N ASN A 897 7.04 -28.33 -10.05
CA ASN A 897 6.56 -28.10 -8.68
C ASN A 897 6.76 -26.66 -8.18
N GLU A 898 6.99 -25.70 -9.07
CA GLU A 898 6.97 -24.28 -8.75
C GLU A 898 5.52 -23.80 -8.61
N PHE A 899 5.27 -22.79 -7.79
CA PHE A 899 3.97 -22.14 -7.77
C PHE A 899 3.74 -21.40 -9.10
N ARG A 900 2.57 -21.59 -9.71
CA ARG A 900 2.17 -20.88 -10.94
C ARG A 900 2.01 -19.37 -10.71
N GLN A 901 1.71 -18.98 -9.48
CA GLN A 901 1.59 -17.61 -9.01
C GLN A 901 2.19 -17.55 -7.61
N THR A 902 2.92 -16.49 -7.30
CA THR A 902 3.45 -16.27 -5.95
C THR A 902 2.30 -16.35 -4.93
N PRO A 903 2.42 -17.17 -3.87
CA PRO A 903 1.47 -17.21 -2.78
C PRO A 903 1.13 -15.83 -2.25
N LEU A 904 -0.17 -15.52 -2.17
CA LEU A 904 -0.65 -14.28 -1.55
C LEU A 904 -0.56 -14.36 -0.03
N TRP A 905 -1.04 -15.46 0.54
CA TRP A 905 -1.04 -15.73 1.98
C TRP A 905 -0.23 -16.99 2.28
N THR A 906 1.04 -16.80 2.63
CA THR A 906 2.02 -17.89 2.73
C THR A 906 1.65 -18.96 3.77
N TYR A 907 0.96 -18.59 4.85
CA TYR A 907 0.52 -19.52 5.90
C TYR A 907 -0.51 -20.57 5.39
N PHE A 908 -1.28 -20.27 4.34
CA PHE A 908 -2.19 -21.27 3.75
C PHE A 908 -1.44 -22.42 3.10
N ASP A 909 -0.38 -22.13 2.36
CA ASP A 909 0.40 -23.16 1.67
C ASP A 909 1.23 -24.01 2.64
N VAL A 910 1.72 -23.41 3.74
CA VAL A 910 2.39 -24.14 4.83
C VAL A 910 1.40 -25.04 5.57
N ALA A 911 0.20 -24.55 5.90
CA ALA A 911 -0.84 -25.35 6.52
C ALA A 911 -1.38 -26.45 5.59
N GLU A 912 -1.41 -26.23 4.26
CA GLU A 912 -1.73 -27.26 3.26
C GLU A 912 -0.64 -28.35 3.23
N ALA A 913 0.64 -27.98 3.30
CA ALA A 913 1.75 -28.93 3.46
C ALA A 913 1.61 -29.77 4.75
N HIS A 914 1.13 -29.17 5.85
CA HIS A 914 0.83 -29.90 7.07
C HIS A 914 -0.27 -30.96 6.90
N GLN A 915 -1.27 -30.70 6.06
CA GLN A 915 -2.27 -31.72 5.73
C GLN A 915 -1.62 -32.93 5.03
N TRP A 916 -0.68 -32.69 4.10
CA TRP A 916 0.04 -33.75 3.39
C TRP A 916 0.86 -34.63 4.34
N LEU A 917 1.50 -34.03 5.35
CA LEU A 917 2.22 -34.78 6.39
C LEU A 917 1.31 -35.80 7.09
N PHE A 918 0.10 -35.40 7.47
CA PHE A 918 -0.84 -36.29 8.15
C PHE A 918 -1.49 -37.33 7.23
N LEU A 919 -1.54 -37.08 5.92
CA LEU A 919 -2.02 -38.06 4.94
C LEU A 919 -1.01 -39.18 4.66
N ASP A 920 0.28 -38.93 4.81
CA ASP A 920 1.34 -39.90 4.49
C ASP A 920 1.15 -41.24 5.20
N ARG A 921 0.75 -41.20 6.48
CA ARG A 921 0.47 -42.39 7.31
C ARG A 921 -0.61 -43.31 6.75
N PHE A 922 -1.50 -42.78 5.91
CA PHE A 922 -2.61 -43.53 5.30
C PHE A 922 -2.33 -43.94 3.85
N SER A 923 -1.20 -43.50 3.29
CA SER A 923 -0.86 -43.78 1.90
C SER A 923 -0.32 -45.20 1.71
N SER A 924 -0.72 -45.82 0.59
CA SER A 924 -0.22 -47.12 0.15
C SER A 924 0.05 -47.07 -1.35
N GLY A 925 1.07 -46.29 -1.76
CA GLY A 925 1.41 -46.06 -3.17
C GLY A 925 2.82 -45.50 -3.40
N ASP A 926 3.20 -45.36 -4.68
CA ASP A 926 4.58 -45.08 -5.13
C ASP A 926 5.04 -43.62 -4.99
N ALA A 927 4.15 -42.66 -4.70
CA ALA A 927 4.51 -41.25 -4.45
C ALA A 927 4.07 -40.83 -3.04
N SER A 928 5.04 -40.56 -2.16
CA SER A 928 4.78 -40.22 -0.75
C SER A 928 4.24 -38.79 -0.62
N PRO A 929 3.12 -38.58 0.10
CA PRO A 929 2.67 -37.25 0.52
C PRO A 929 3.76 -36.39 1.18
N THR A 930 4.74 -37.01 1.87
CA THR A 930 5.90 -36.33 2.47
C THR A 930 6.78 -35.62 1.42
N GLU A 931 6.83 -36.10 0.18
CA GLU A 931 7.56 -35.42 -0.90
C GLU A 931 7.00 -34.01 -1.17
N ARG A 932 5.68 -33.82 -1.06
CA ARG A 932 5.02 -32.51 -1.25
C ARG A 932 5.32 -31.54 -0.13
N VAL A 933 5.50 -32.07 1.09
CA VAL A 933 5.94 -31.30 2.26
C VAL A 933 7.32 -30.72 1.97
N TRP A 934 8.28 -31.57 1.59
CA TRP A 934 9.64 -31.14 1.25
C TRP A 934 9.70 -30.20 0.05
N GLN A 935 8.92 -30.44 -1.01
CA GLN A 935 8.83 -29.54 -2.16
C GLN A 935 8.31 -28.15 -1.74
N THR A 936 7.37 -28.09 -0.80
CA THR A 936 6.88 -26.83 -0.25
C THR A 936 7.95 -26.14 0.60
N LEU A 937 8.62 -26.86 1.52
CA LEU A 937 9.71 -26.32 2.33
C LEU A 937 10.85 -25.74 1.48
N GLU A 938 11.33 -26.49 0.49
CA GLU A 938 12.42 -26.04 -0.39
C GLU A 938 12.02 -24.78 -1.18
N TRP A 939 10.76 -24.71 -1.63
CA TRP A 939 10.26 -23.49 -2.26
C TRP A 939 10.34 -22.30 -1.30
N PHE A 940 9.82 -22.43 -0.08
CA PHE A 940 9.84 -21.36 0.92
C PHE A 940 11.26 -20.95 1.32
N TRP A 941 12.16 -21.91 1.50
CA TRP A 941 13.55 -21.60 1.82
C TRP A 941 14.27 -20.89 0.68
N ASN A 942 13.87 -21.09 -0.57
CA ASN A 942 14.43 -20.38 -1.73
C ASN A 942 13.76 -19.02 -2.00
N HIS A 943 12.62 -18.74 -1.37
CA HIS A 943 11.85 -17.51 -1.56
C HIS A 943 11.58 -16.83 -0.20
N GLN A 944 12.61 -16.16 0.33
CA GLN A 944 12.56 -15.45 1.60
C GLN A 944 12.54 -13.94 1.37
N ALA A 945 11.83 -13.18 2.21
CA ALA A 945 11.89 -11.72 2.19
C ALA A 945 13.24 -11.19 2.72
N SER A 946 13.83 -11.86 3.71
CA SER A 946 15.20 -11.62 4.18
C SER A 946 16.04 -12.90 4.05
N PRO A 947 16.83 -13.06 2.97
CA PRO A 947 17.60 -14.28 2.70
C PRO A 947 18.51 -14.68 3.86
N GLY A 948 18.43 -15.96 4.25
CA GLY A 948 19.19 -16.55 5.36
C GLY A 948 18.59 -16.29 6.75
N LEU A 949 17.60 -15.40 6.85
CA LEU A 949 16.84 -15.14 8.08
C LEU A 949 15.47 -15.82 8.08
N TYR A 950 15.04 -16.43 6.98
CA TYR A 950 13.82 -17.25 6.90
C TYR A 950 12.54 -16.50 7.28
N THR A 951 12.37 -15.30 6.73
CA THR A 951 11.12 -14.53 6.83
C THR A 951 10.27 -14.63 5.57
N TRP A 952 8.95 -14.66 5.77
CA TRP A 952 7.95 -14.71 4.71
C TRP A 952 6.86 -13.67 4.94
N TRP A 953 5.92 -13.60 4.00
CA TRP A 953 5.03 -12.47 3.85
C TRP A 953 3.54 -12.79 3.94
N GLU A 954 2.76 -11.74 4.15
CA GLU A 954 1.32 -11.74 4.03
C GLU A 954 0.87 -10.67 3.03
N GLY A 955 -0.04 -11.08 2.16
CA GLY A 955 -0.84 -10.18 1.34
C GLY A 955 -0.07 -9.53 0.20
N GLU A 956 -0.75 -8.58 -0.43
CA GLU A 956 -0.17 -7.66 -1.43
C GLU A 956 -0.17 -6.26 -0.82
N GLY A 957 1.02 -5.67 -0.67
CA GLY A 957 1.22 -4.43 0.07
C GLY A 957 0.88 -4.58 1.56
N GLU A 958 0.18 -3.60 2.13
CA GLU A 958 -0.21 -3.60 3.55
C GLU A 958 -1.74 -3.59 3.68
N GLU A 959 -2.40 -4.65 3.18
CA GLU A 959 -3.87 -4.70 3.04
C GLU A 959 -4.64 -4.48 4.37
N ASN A 960 -4.03 -4.84 5.49
CA ASN A 960 -4.56 -4.71 6.85
C ASN A 960 -3.81 -3.65 7.69
N THR A 961 -3.21 -2.66 7.05
CA THR A 961 -2.39 -1.62 7.71
C THR A 961 -3.14 -0.86 8.80
N SER A 962 -2.42 -0.57 9.88
CA SER A 962 -2.83 0.39 10.92
C SER A 962 -2.36 1.83 10.64
N GLY A 963 -1.71 2.05 9.50
CA GLY A 963 -1.24 3.34 9.02
C GLY A 963 -0.06 3.94 9.78
N ARG A 964 0.65 3.12 10.58
CA ARG A 964 1.77 3.60 11.39
C ARG A 964 3.03 3.83 10.55
N TRP A 965 3.27 3.01 9.55
CA TRP A 965 4.40 3.19 8.64
C TRP A 965 4.29 4.47 7.80
N GLU A 966 3.08 4.99 7.54
CA GLU A 966 2.95 6.30 6.89
C GLU A 966 3.56 7.45 7.70
N ARG A 967 3.67 7.29 9.02
CA ARG A 967 4.15 8.31 9.97
C ARG A 967 5.66 8.29 10.19
N VAL A 968 6.39 7.44 9.47
CA VAL A 968 7.86 7.36 9.52
C VAL A 968 8.46 7.42 8.12
N ARG A 969 9.78 7.56 8.03
CA ARG A 969 10.55 7.66 6.78
C ARG A 969 11.23 6.34 6.41
N GLY A 970 10.73 5.23 6.94
CA GLY A 970 11.11 3.86 6.62
C GLY A 970 9.97 3.06 6.00
N TRP A 971 10.27 1.84 5.54
CA TRP A 971 9.31 0.91 4.95
C TRP A 971 8.34 1.58 3.95
N VAL A 972 8.93 2.18 2.91
CA VAL A 972 8.32 3.27 2.13
C VAL A 972 7.31 2.80 1.09
N SER A 973 7.58 1.67 0.42
CA SER A 973 6.72 1.10 -0.62
C SER A 973 6.76 -0.43 -0.53
N PRO A 974 6.28 -0.99 0.59
CA PRO A 974 6.45 -2.40 0.88
C PRO A 974 5.63 -3.28 -0.09
N PRO A 975 6.22 -4.37 -0.61
CA PRO A 975 5.50 -5.29 -1.49
C PRO A 975 4.50 -6.15 -0.73
N HIS A 976 4.68 -6.32 0.57
CA HIS A 976 3.90 -7.16 1.47
C HIS A 976 4.29 -6.91 2.94
N VAL A 977 3.55 -7.46 3.91
CA VAL A 977 3.93 -7.42 5.33
C VAL A 977 4.90 -8.56 5.63
N THR A 978 6.07 -8.26 6.21
CA THR A 978 7.08 -9.28 6.57
C THR A 978 7.99 -8.82 7.72
N PRO A 979 8.37 -9.68 8.69
CA PRO A 979 7.94 -11.08 8.85
C PRO A 979 6.45 -11.19 9.19
N HIS A 980 5.79 -12.19 8.61
CA HIS A 980 4.46 -12.63 9.03
C HIS A 980 4.59 -13.79 10.03
N TYR A 981 4.09 -13.59 11.25
CA TYR A 981 4.32 -14.48 12.38
C TYR A 981 3.36 -15.68 12.41
N TRP A 982 2.16 -15.59 11.81
CA TRP A 982 1.37 -16.81 11.61
C TRP A 982 2.06 -17.77 10.63
N THR A 983 2.68 -17.26 9.56
CA THR A 983 3.48 -18.11 8.66
C THR A 983 4.68 -18.72 9.39
N ALA A 984 5.36 -17.93 10.22
CA ALA A 984 6.46 -18.44 11.05
C ALA A 984 6.00 -19.55 12.01
N ALA A 985 4.83 -19.38 12.63
CA ALA A 985 4.23 -20.38 13.51
C ALA A 985 3.86 -21.67 12.77
N GLU A 986 3.18 -21.57 11.62
CA GLU A 986 2.84 -22.75 10.80
C GLU A 986 4.10 -23.47 10.32
N MET A 987 5.15 -22.74 9.91
CA MET A 987 6.42 -23.35 9.50
C MET A 987 7.07 -24.10 10.66
N LEU A 988 7.09 -23.50 11.85
CA LEU A 988 7.66 -24.12 13.05
C LEU A 988 6.85 -25.35 13.49
N LEU A 989 5.52 -25.29 13.45
CA LEU A 989 4.62 -26.40 13.78
C LEU A 989 4.76 -27.54 12.77
N LEU A 990 4.82 -27.24 11.47
CA LEU A 990 5.06 -28.23 10.42
C LEU A 990 6.40 -28.94 10.64
N GLN A 991 7.48 -28.19 10.80
CA GLN A 991 8.80 -28.77 11.02
C GLN A 991 8.88 -29.56 12.34
N SER A 992 8.19 -29.12 13.40
CA SER A 992 8.09 -29.85 14.67
C SER A 992 7.36 -31.19 14.48
N ASP A 993 6.19 -31.18 13.84
CA ASP A 993 5.38 -32.37 13.62
C ASP A 993 6.04 -33.34 12.62
N MET A 994 6.87 -32.85 11.69
CA MET A 994 7.72 -33.73 10.86
C MET A 994 8.67 -34.59 11.70
N LEU A 995 9.14 -34.07 12.83
CA LEU A 995 10.04 -34.78 13.75
C LEU A 995 9.27 -35.70 14.70
N ALA A 996 8.22 -35.22 15.35
CA ALA A 996 7.27 -36.06 16.07
C ALA A 996 5.95 -35.33 16.34
N TYR A 997 4.83 -36.05 16.23
CA TYR A 997 3.50 -35.53 16.55
C TYR A 997 2.63 -36.61 17.20
N VAL A 998 1.52 -36.21 17.84
CA VAL A 998 0.51 -37.15 18.33
C VAL A 998 -0.62 -37.27 17.32
N ASP A 999 -0.76 -38.44 16.73
CA ASP A 999 -1.90 -38.76 15.87
C ASP A 999 -3.16 -38.94 16.73
N ARG A 1000 -4.17 -38.11 16.43
CA ARG A 1000 -5.48 -38.08 17.10
C ARG A 1000 -6.62 -38.52 16.20
N SER A 1001 -6.33 -39.23 15.11
CA SER A 1001 -7.35 -39.83 14.25
C SER A 1001 -8.29 -40.78 15.02
N ARG A 1002 -7.82 -41.28 16.18
CA ARG A 1002 -8.60 -41.99 17.20
C ARG A 1002 -8.31 -41.42 18.58
N GLU A 1003 -9.19 -40.54 19.06
CA GLU A 1003 -9.02 -39.81 20.32
C GLU A 1003 -8.96 -40.71 21.57
N ASP A 1004 -9.55 -41.92 21.52
CA ASP A 1004 -9.48 -42.89 22.62
C ASP A 1004 -8.14 -43.64 22.69
N LYS A 1005 -7.35 -43.60 21.60
CA LYS A 1005 -6.08 -44.32 21.44
C LYS A 1005 -5.08 -43.48 20.64
N PRO A 1006 -4.64 -42.34 21.18
CA PRO A 1006 -3.63 -41.51 20.53
C PRO A 1006 -2.31 -42.28 20.42
N VAL A 1007 -1.58 -42.01 19.33
CA VAL A 1007 -0.28 -42.63 19.06
C VAL A 1007 0.74 -41.52 18.80
N LEU A 1008 1.89 -41.59 19.46
CA LEU A 1008 3.04 -40.78 19.12
C LEU A 1008 3.67 -41.31 17.83
N VAL A 1009 3.71 -40.50 16.79
CA VAL A 1009 4.38 -40.83 15.54
C VAL A 1009 5.73 -40.12 15.53
N VAL A 1010 6.81 -40.89 15.38
CA VAL A 1010 8.19 -40.37 15.37
C VAL A 1010 8.74 -40.40 13.95
N GLY A 1011 9.15 -39.24 13.46
CA GLY A 1011 9.85 -39.07 12.18
C GLY A 1011 8.99 -39.29 10.94
N ALA A 1012 7.74 -38.81 10.93
CA ALA A 1012 6.86 -38.91 9.76
C ALA A 1012 7.33 -38.08 8.56
N GLY A 1013 7.99 -36.94 8.82
CA GLY A 1013 8.52 -36.06 7.78
C GLY A 1013 9.96 -36.36 7.36
N ILE A 1014 10.57 -37.42 7.90
CA ILE A 1014 11.97 -37.76 7.60
C ILE A 1014 12.05 -38.33 6.19
N PRO A 1015 12.88 -37.77 5.29
CA PRO A 1015 13.03 -38.32 3.97
C PRO A 1015 14.00 -39.52 4.00
N PRO A 1016 13.84 -40.52 3.12
CA PRO A 1016 14.63 -41.76 3.17
C PRO A 1016 16.16 -41.55 3.19
N GLU A 1017 16.65 -40.53 2.48
CA GLU A 1017 18.07 -40.18 2.41
C GLU A 1017 18.70 -39.77 3.74
N TRP A 1018 17.91 -39.35 4.74
CA TRP A 1018 18.44 -39.04 6.07
C TRP A 1018 18.82 -40.30 6.85
N LEU A 1019 18.20 -41.44 6.54
CA LEU A 1019 18.43 -42.70 7.25
C LEU A 1019 19.82 -43.30 6.97
N ASP A 1020 20.54 -42.78 5.96
CA ASP A 1020 21.92 -43.14 5.66
C ASP A 1020 22.94 -42.64 6.71
N ARG A 1021 22.53 -41.75 7.61
CA ARG A 1021 23.37 -41.17 8.66
C ARG A 1021 22.70 -41.25 10.01
N SER A 1022 23.48 -41.31 11.08
CA SER A 1022 22.92 -41.13 12.43
C SER A 1022 22.54 -39.69 12.67
N PHE A 1023 21.44 -39.45 13.37
CA PHE A 1023 20.96 -38.12 13.73
C PHE A 1023 20.13 -38.18 15.01
N LYS A 1024 19.91 -37.04 15.66
CA LYS A 1024 19.14 -36.96 16.91
C LYS A 1024 18.34 -35.67 17.04
N VAL A 1025 17.23 -35.78 17.78
CA VAL A 1025 16.32 -34.70 18.16
C VAL A 1025 16.19 -34.72 19.68
N GLN A 1026 16.37 -33.59 20.34
CA GLN A 1026 16.25 -33.48 21.79
C GLN A 1026 15.43 -32.26 22.18
N GLY A 1027 14.56 -32.40 23.18
CA GLY A 1027 13.79 -31.31 23.78
C GLY A 1027 12.54 -30.91 23.00
N LEU A 1028 11.96 -31.79 22.17
CA LEU A 1028 10.70 -31.49 21.49
C LEU A 1028 9.52 -31.72 22.44
N HIS A 1029 8.59 -30.77 22.53
CA HIS A 1029 7.42 -30.90 23.37
C HIS A 1029 6.17 -31.24 22.56
N VAL A 1030 5.48 -32.32 22.95
CA VAL A 1030 4.27 -32.79 22.26
C VAL A 1030 3.22 -33.23 23.29
N ARG A 1031 2.19 -32.40 23.47
CA ARG A 1031 1.00 -32.63 24.33
C ARG A 1031 1.32 -33.21 25.72
N GLY A 1032 2.06 -32.48 26.54
CA GLY A 1032 2.37 -32.91 27.91
C GLY A 1032 3.53 -33.89 28.02
N ARG A 1033 4.35 -34.00 26.97
CA ARG A 1033 5.52 -34.88 26.94
C ARG A 1033 6.70 -34.14 26.35
N GLN A 1034 7.88 -34.39 26.89
CA GLN A 1034 9.15 -34.05 26.24
C GLN A 1034 9.70 -35.31 25.57
N ILE A 1035 10.01 -35.19 24.29
CA ILE A 1035 10.43 -36.29 23.41
C ILE A 1035 11.87 -36.04 22.96
N ASP A 1036 12.75 -36.97 23.31
CA ASP A 1036 14.08 -37.08 22.74
C ASP A 1036 14.14 -38.37 21.90
N TRP A 1037 14.72 -38.32 20.72
CA TRP A 1037 14.93 -39.54 19.95
C TRP A 1037 16.14 -39.48 19.04
N GLN A 1038 16.67 -40.65 18.70
CA GLN A 1038 17.84 -40.78 17.83
C GLN A 1038 17.71 -41.97 16.89
N TRP A 1039 18.27 -41.80 15.70
CA TRP A 1039 18.49 -42.87 14.73
C TRP A 1039 19.99 -43.16 14.65
N ASN A 1040 20.39 -44.42 14.79
CA ASN A 1040 21.80 -44.84 14.76
C ASN A 1040 22.20 -45.60 13.48
N GLY A 1041 21.33 -45.61 12.46
CA GLY A 1041 21.51 -46.41 11.23
C GLY A 1041 20.87 -47.80 11.27
N GLN A 1042 20.38 -48.26 12.43
CA GLN A 1042 19.76 -49.59 12.57
C GLN A 1042 18.51 -49.60 13.46
N GLN A 1043 18.46 -48.74 14.47
CA GLN A 1043 17.42 -48.70 15.48
C GLN A 1043 17.04 -47.25 15.80
N VAL A 1044 15.75 -47.03 16.07
CA VAL A 1044 15.26 -45.79 16.67
C VAL A 1044 15.18 -45.99 18.18
N LYS A 1045 15.82 -45.09 18.94
CA LYS A 1045 15.67 -44.99 20.39
C LYS A 1045 14.89 -43.72 20.72
N VAL A 1046 13.82 -43.85 21.50
CA VAL A 1046 12.94 -42.75 21.93
C VAL A 1046 12.95 -42.71 23.47
N ASN A 1047 13.13 -41.53 24.04
CA ASN A 1047 12.98 -41.26 25.45
C ASN A 1047 11.82 -40.27 25.65
N ILE A 1048 10.86 -40.66 26.49
CA ILE A 1048 9.63 -39.90 26.74
C ILE A 1048 9.60 -39.52 28.21
N GLN A 1049 9.63 -38.21 28.49
CA GLN A 1049 9.29 -37.67 29.80
C GLN A 1049 7.82 -37.29 29.82
N GLY A 1050 7.07 -37.78 30.81
CA GLY A 1050 5.63 -37.58 30.93
C GLY A 1050 4.82 -38.87 30.76
N SER A 1051 3.52 -38.73 30.45
CA SER A 1051 2.59 -39.87 30.43
C SER A 1051 2.90 -40.88 29.31
N GLN A 1052 2.74 -42.17 29.59
CA GLN A 1052 2.98 -43.23 28.59
C GLN A 1052 2.06 -43.10 27.36
N ILE A 1053 2.55 -43.47 26.19
CA ILE A 1053 1.80 -43.43 24.93
C ILE A 1053 2.30 -44.50 23.96
N ALA A 1054 1.39 -45.10 23.20
CA ALA A 1054 1.78 -45.99 22.10
C ALA A 1054 2.63 -45.18 21.10
N THR A 1055 3.74 -45.74 20.63
CA THR A 1055 4.66 -45.05 19.74
C THR A 1055 4.88 -45.85 18.47
N GLU A 1056 4.84 -45.18 17.33
CA GLU A 1056 5.06 -45.74 15.99
C GLU A 1056 6.07 -44.88 15.21
N LEU A 1057 6.71 -45.50 14.21
CA LEU A 1057 7.65 -44.82 13.33
C LEU A 1057 6.97 -44.32 12.06
N GLY A 1058 7.49 -43.23 11.51
CA GLY A 1058 7.10 -42.72 10.19
C GLY A 1058 7.36 -43.70 9.04
N SER A 1059 6.72 -43.45 7.89
CA SER A 1059 6.73 -44.34 6.73
C SER A 1059 8.11 -44.56 6.09
N ALA A 1060 9.03 -43.59 6.25
CA ALA A 1060 10.38 -43.68 5.71
C ALA A 1060 11.24 -44.77 6.38
N PHE A 1061 10.96 -45.12 7.63
CA PHE A 1061 11.70 -46.17 8.33
C PHE A 1061 11.37 -47.55 7.74
N PRO A 1062 12.36 -48.40 7.44
CA PRO A 1062 12.12 -49.75 6.92
C PRO A 1062 11.16 -50.56 7.78
N SER A 1063 10.29 -51.35 7.15
CA SER A 1063 9.37 -52.23 7.87
C SER A 1063 10.14 -53.19 8.80
N GLY A 1064 9.76 -53.22 10.08
CA GLY A 1064 10.43 -54.03 11.10
C GLY A 1064 11.65 -53.37 11.76
N THR A 1065 11.90 -52.08 11.50
CA THR A 1065 12.91 -51.29 12.23
C THR A 1065 12.71 -51.43 13.75
N PRO A 1066 13.73 -51.89 14.50
CA PRO A 1066 13.67 -51.95 15.95
C PRO A 1066 13.38 -50.57 16.56
N LEU A 1067 12.42 -50.52 17.49
CA LEU A 1067 12.06 -49.34 18.26
C LEU A 1067 12.28 -49.62 19.75
N SER A 1068 13.13 -48.85 20.40
CA SER A 1068 13.35 -48.88 21.85
C SER A 1068 12.76 -47.63 22.48
N ILE A 1069 11.90 -47.81 23.49
CA ILE A 1069 11.23 -46.72 24.20
C ILE A 1069 11.65 -46.77 25.65
N GLU A 1070 12.22 -45.68 26.15
CA GLU A 1070 12.53 -45.44 27.55
C GLU A 1070 11.57 -44.37 28.09
N TYR A 1071 11.08 -44.57 29.31
CA TYR A 1071 10.27 -43.60 30.02
C TYR A 1071 11.08 -43.03 31.17
N ALA A 1072 11.16 -41.71 31.24
CA ALA A 1072 11.73 -40.99 32.37
C ALA A 1072 10.60 -40.36 33.20
N GLU A 1073 10.74 -40.43 34.52
CA GLU A 1073 9.81 -39.80 35.48
C GLU A 1073 9.95 -38.28 35.51
#